data_AF-A0A6B3VRT9-F1
#
_entry.id   AF-A0A6B3VRT9-F1
#
_cell.length_a   1.000
_cell.length_b   1.000
_cell.length_c   1.000
_cell.angle_alpha   90.00
_cell.angle_beta   90.00
_cell.angle_gamma   90.00
#
_symmetry.space_group_name_H-M   'P 1'
#
loop_
_entity.id
_entity.type
_entity.pdbx_description
1 polymer ?
#
loop_
_entity_poly.entity_id
_entity_poly.type
_entity_poly.pdbx_seq_one_letter_code
_entity_poly.pdbx_strand_id
1 'polypeptide(L)'
;MYKIKKMAPFVLAASVTMGIFSFPSFFESNSVHAASQETILIEENFDRVENQTLPNGWKLTQGHGEVQDGKLLLTSPSTSKPSRVLVPLPSNTGDYVFEADMTFLSAVEDTRWASLMYRIQSGDYPYYQFAIRRGTTALNGVEFAIRNENNKWEVPEKTFFSEPFQFDKSYHLKVIAKGNRVQQYVNNQLIIDTDLASKWTEGDIGFQATGVTVQFDNVKVTTQTEELPPLEESSAFLPKEPETNILNAPTVISEATSIEMIDQLVDKGVSSIILPVQQKNNGEIVVENKALSEILQKIKRKVIPIIQIEDQAVIQPLTKVLQNASIQDIQVISSKPELIKKFKEMIPTARGGVVYTRNALNKHDLENLAKDLHKNKSKVAVIPQKLLSAEIVHYLHSRTISVWGMSEQTEKDAHKLIHAGVDGIISKDPTTTLLAYNQYPENTFVQRPIVAAHRGVPSLAPENTMVGYWKAYGLGADLIETDVRMTKDGHLVIMHDNTVNRTTNGTGAVSSLTLEEIRQLDAGIKFNSTFAGEKVPTFREFLQAFKGKDVVLLIELKDVGIEEKVVEEIEQLGMTNQVLIQSFNLSSIQKIHELKQEIGIGFLYSTGVPGTKEGKLKNAQQMLNYAATLNATLNASYGSLSSEFITYMRQRGMTSLHWTFRNEQALEDQLLKGMIGPITDYTQWLTDAPIRLETPIKKRNLKVGKTATIHAKAFVSYREDKKENIETTLFVIGDQNAVQIEGNTIKAVSPGKVNVFVKHTFSMLGKEWNLVAEPIEVNISE
;
A
#
# COMPACT_ATOMS: atom_id res chain seq x y z
N MET A 1 5.15 78.72 -44.05
CA MET A 1 5.09 78.79 -45.52
C MET A 1 5.25 77.38 -46.07
N TYR A 2 4.44 77.03 -47.08
CA TYR A 2 4.39 75.82 -47.90
C TYR A 2 3.73 74.52 -47.37
N LYS A 3 2.57 74.25 -48.00
CA LYS A 3 1.80 73.00 -48.18
C LYS A 3 2.69 71.91 -48.84
N ILE A 4 2.41 70.59 -48.80
CA ILE A 4 1.33 69.88 -49.53
C ILE A 4 1.27 68.37 -49.12
N LYS A 5 0.03 67.92 -48.83
CA LYS A 5 -0.74 66.66 -49.08
C LYS A 5 -0.21 65.22 -48.83
N LYS A 6 -0.86 64.59 -47.84
CA LYS A 6 -1.76 63.39 -47.85
C LYS A 6 -1.48 62.19 -48.78
N MET A 7 -1.40 60.99 -48.17
CA MET A 7 -2.45 59.94 -48.23
C MET A 7 -2.26 58.87 -47.12
N ALA A 8 -3.38 58.40 -46.54
CA ALA A 8 -3.51 57.29 -45.56
C ALA A 8 -4.01 56.02 -46.29
N PRO A 9 -4.10 54.79 -45.70
CA PRO A 9 -4.86 54.40 -44.47
C PRO A 9 -4.03 53.43 -43.56
N PHE A 10 -4.50 52.77 -42.49
CA PHE A 10 -5.41 53.01 -41.34
C PHE A 10 -5.32 51.72 -40.46
N VAL A 11 -5.76 51.83 -39.20
CA VAL A 11 -6.11 50.75 -38.21
C VAL A 11 -4.95 50.17 -37.39
N LEU A 12 -5.02 49.96 -36.06
CA LEU A 12 -5.72 50.53 -34.90
C LEU A 12 -5.10 49.80 -33.69
N ALA A 13 -4.77 50.53 -32.62
CA ALA A 13 -4.27 49.98 -31.35
C ALA A 13 -5.39 50.05 -30.27
N ALA A 14 -5.37 49.09 -29.34
CA ALA A 14 -6.32 48.97 -28.24
C ALA A 14 -5.65 49.30 -26.89
N SER A 15 -6.40 49.97 -26.01
CA SER A 15 -6.14 49.97 -24.57
C SER A 15 -7.38 50.41 -23.76
N VAL A 16 -7.79 49.50 -22.85
CA VAL A 16 -8.16 49.66 -21.41
C VAL A 16 -9.23 50.71 -21.03
N THR A 17 -10.31 50.35 -20.29
CA THR A 17 -10.42 50.33 -18.80
C THR A 17 -11.85 49.98 -18.31
N MET A 18 -11.89 49.31 -17.14
CA MET A 18 -12.94 49.09 -16.11
C MET A 18 -14.40 49.56 -16.26
N GLY A 19 -15.33 48.70 -15.81
CA GLY A 19 -16.68 49.08 -15.37
C GLY A 19 -17.46 47.91 -14.75
N ILE A 20 -17.91 48.13 -13.51
CA ILE A 20 -18.75 47.27 -12.64
C ILE A 20 -20.09 46.93 -13.31
N PHE A 21 -20.59 45.69 -13.22
CA PHE A 21 -22.01 45.41 -13.43
C PHE A 21 -22.60 44.31 -12.53
N SER A 22 -23.77 44.67 -12.03
CA SER A 22 -24.80 43.98 -11.27
C SER A 22 -25.36 42.76 -12.01
N PHE A 23 -25.78 41.75 -11.25
CA PHE A 23 -26.57 40.61 -11.75
C PHE A 23 -27.84 41.07 -12.50
N PRO A 24 -28.11 40.54 -13.70
CA PRO A 24 -29.46 40.44 -14.22
C PRO A 24 -29.99 39.01 -14.12
N SER A 25 -31.23 38.96 -13.66
CA SER A 25 -32.22 37.90 -13.79
C SER A 25 -32.16 37.14 -15.12
N PHE A 26 -32.23 35.81 -15.01
CA PHE A 26 -32.48 34.86 -16.10
C PHE A 26 -33.71 35.28 -16.92
N PHE A 27 -33.48 35.66 -18.17
CA PHE A 27 -34.47 35.54 -19.24
C PHE A 27 -34.00 34.41 -20.14
N GLU A 28 -34.86 33.41 -20.31
CA GLU A 28 -34.73 32.34 -21.30
C GLU A 28 -34.53 32.96 -22.70
N SER A 29 -33.34 32.79 -23.27
CA SER A 29 -33.18 32.78 -24.72
C SER A 29 -33.20 31.32 -25.17
N ASN A 30 -34.28 30.95 -25.86
CA ASN A 30 -34.36 29.73 -26.65
C ASN A 30 -33.30 29.78 -27.77
N SER A 31 -32.06 29.44 -27.45
CA SER A 31 -31.12 28.93 -28.45
C SER A 31 -31.37 27.43 -28.56
N VAL A 32 -32.06 27.03 -29.61
CA VAL A 32 -32.18 25.63 -30.02
C VAL A 32 -30.76 25.11 -30.27
N HIS A 33 -30.15 24.48 -29.28
CA HIS A 33 -29.08 23.53 -29.51
C HIS A 33 -29.73 22.33 -30.18
N ALA A 34 -29.35 22.07 -31.44
CA ALA A 34 -29.66 20.81 -32.07
C ALA A 34 -29.04 19.71 -31.21
N ALA A 35 -29.86 18.97 -30.47
CA ALA A 35 -29.44 17.76 -29.80
C ALA A 35 -28.87 16.82 -30.87
N SER A 36 -27.61 16.41 -30.75
CA SER A 36 -27.08 15.30 -31.54
C SER A 36 -27.92 14.08 -31.20
N GLN A 37 -28.71 13.58 -32.15
CA GLN A 37 -29.56 12.42 -31.94
C GLN A 37 -28.68 11.17 -31.73
N GLU A 38 -28.67 10.66 -30.51
CA GLU A 38 -28.20 9.30 -30.22
C GLU A 38 -28.95 8.32 -31.12
N THR A 39 -28.23 7.64 -32.00
CA THR A 39 -28.82 6.63 -32.88
C THR A 39 -28.63 5.26 -32.24
N ILE A 40 -29.73 4.52 -32.07
CA ILE A 40 -29.72 3.14 -31.59
C ILE A 40 -29.22 2.25 -32.73
N LEU A 41 -28.11 1.56 -32.48
CA LEU A 41 -27.50 0.58 -33.40
C LEU A 41 -27.98 -0.83 -33.10
N ILE A 42 -28.14 -1.16 -31.81
CA ILE A 42 -28.64 -2.44 -31.31
C ILE A 42 -29.50 -2.16 -30.07
N GLU A 43 -30.64 -2.81 -29.99
CA GLU A 43 -31.49 -2.88 -28.79
C GLU A 43 -32.11 -4.28 -28.76
N GLU A 44 -31.69 -5.11 -27.80
CA GLU A 44 -32.09 -6.51 -27.70
C GLU A 44 -32.26 -6.89 -26.22
N ASN A 45 -33.46 -7.36 -25.88
CA ASN A 45 -33.82 -7.85 -24.55
C ASN A 45 -34.19 -9.35 -24.56
N PHE A 46 -33.99 -10.02 -25.69
CA PHE A 46 -34.17 -11.44 -25.95
C PHE A 46 -35.58 -12.02 -25.72
N ASP A 47 -36.56 -11.23 -25.25
CA ASP A 47 -37.95 -11.64 -24.99
C ASP A 47 -38.67 -12.22 -26.22
N ARG A 48 -38.23 -11.83 -27.42
CA ARG A 48 -38.82 -12.23 -28.71
C ARG A 48 -37.97 -13.24 -29.47
N VAL A 49 -36.86 -13.68 -28.90
CA VAL A 49 -35.95 -14.65 -29.50
C VAL A 49 -36.32 -16.04 -28.99
N GLU A 50 -36.41 -17.01 -29.90
CA GLU A 50 -36.76 -18.38 -29.54
C GLU A 50 -35.64 -19.01 -28.69
N ASN A 51 -36.02 -19.79 -27.67
CA ASN A 51 -35.05 -20.53 -26.86
C ASN A 51 -34.16 -21.43 -27.75
N GLN A 52 -32.90 -21.63 -27.34
CA GLN A 52 -31.89 -22.41 -28.08
C GLN A 52 -31.45 -21.78 -29.43
N THR A 53 -31.82 -20.52 -29.68
CA THR A 53 -31.39 -19.77 -30.87
C THR A 53 -30.61 -18.51 -30.48
N LEU A 54 -30.12 -17.75 -31.47
CA LEU A 54 -29.51 -16.43 -31.27
C LEU A 54 -30.29 -15.38 -32.06
N PRO A 55 -30.23 -14.09 -31.66
CA PRO A 55 -30.78 -13.00 -32.46
C PRO A 55 -30.25 -13.02 -33.89
N ASN A 56 -31.05 -12.51 -34.82
CA ASN A 56 -30.68 -12.50 -36.23
C ASN A 56 -29.35 -11.74 -36.46
N GLY A 57 -28.41 -12.39 -37.17
CA GLY A 57 -27.09 -11.84 -37.47
C GLY A 57 -26.02 -12.09 -36.40
N TRP A 58 -26.39 -12.48 -35.17
CA TRP A 58 -25.44 -12.83 -34.11
C TRP A 58 -24.87 -14.23 -34.39
N LYS A 59 -23.58 -14.44 -34.06
CA LYS A 59 -22.86 -15.67 -34.43
C LYS A 59 -22.16 -16.29 -33.23
N LEU A 60 -22.44 -17.56 -32.96
CA LEU A 60 -21.64 -18.38 -32.05
C LEU A 60 -20.30 -18.71 -32.71
N THR A 61 -19.22 -18.08 -32.24
CA THR A 61 -17.87 -18.30 -32.81
C THR A 61 -17.11 -19.38 -32.05
N GLN A 62 -17.48 -19.65 -30.81
CA GLN A 62 -16.87 -20.71 -30.00
C GLN A 62 -17.80 -21.15 -28.86
N GLY A 63 -17.72 -22.42 -28.49
CA GLY A 63 -18.35 -22.95 -27.28
C GLY A 63 -19.87 -23.08 -27.40
N HIS A 64 -20.58 -22.71 -26.34
CA HIS A 64 -22.04 -22.81 -26.23
C HIS A 64 -22.63 -21.47 -25.80
N GLY A 65 -23.54 -20.96 -26.62
CA GLY A 65 -24.28 -19.72 -26.38
C GLY A 65 -25.62 -19.75 -27.09
N GLU A 66 -26.67 -19.44 -26.35
CA GLU A 66 -28.06 -19.49 -26.82
C GLU A 66 -28.95 -18.58 -25.99
N VAL A 67 -30.09 -18.18 -26.54
CA VAL A 67 -31.15 -17.55 -25.74
C VAL A 67 -31.86 -18.63 -24.94
N GLN A 68 -32.01 -18.39 -23.64
CA GLN A 68 -32.81 -19.21 -22.74
C GLN A 68 -33.56 -18.30 -21.78
N ASP A 69 -34.89 -18.47 -21.73
CA ASP A 69 -35.80 -17.76 -20.83
C ASP A 69 -35.66 -16.23 -20.94
N GLY A 70 -35.61 -15.74 -22.19
CA GLY A 70 -35.51 -14.31 -22.50
C GLY A 70 -34.15 -13.71 -22.18
N LYS A 71 -33.07 -14.51 -22.14
CA LYS A 71 -31.70 -14.01 -21.87
C LYS A 71 -30.67 -14.75 -22.71
N LEU A 72 -29.60 -14.08 -23.11
CA LEU A 72 -28.45 -14.76 -23.72
C LEU A 72 -27.64 -15.50 -22.66
N LEU A 73 -27.66 -16.82 -22.69
CA LEU A 73 -26.84 -17.69 -21.85
C LEU A 73 -25.52 -18.03 -22.55
N LEU A 74 -24.39 -17.84 -21.87
CA LEU A 74 -23.10 -18.42 -22.27
C LEU A 74 -22.64 -19.42 -21.22
N THR A 75 -22.32 -20.64 -21.63
CA THR A 75 -21.85 -21.71 -20.73
C THR A 75 -20.42 -22.12 -21.07
N SER A 76 -19.50 -21.96 -20.14
CA SER A 76 -18.11 -22.40 -20.25
C SER A 76 -17.75 -23.30 -19.07
N PRO A 77 -17.83 -24.64 -19.20
CA PRO A 77 -17.69 -25.55 -18.06
C PRO A 77 -16.24 -25.71 -17.57
N SER A 78 -15.26 -25.13 -18.25
CA SER A 78 -13.85 -25.22 -17.90
C SER A 78 -13.03 -24.09 -18.51
N THR A 79 -11.82 -23.87 -18.01
CA THR A 79 -10.88 -22.85 -18.53
C THR A 79 -10.44 -23.08 -19.96
N SER A 80 -10.47 -24.32 -20.45
CA SER A 80 -10.04 -24.69 -21.80
C SER A 80 -11.17 -24.71 -22.83
N LYS A 81 -12.42 -24.40 -22.42
CA LYS A 81 -13.60 -24.42 -23.30
C LYS A 81 -14.38 -23.10 -23.19
N PRO A 82 -13.84 -21.98 -23.69
CA PRO A 82 -14.53 -20.69 -23.64
C PRO A 82 -15.74 -20.69 -24.58
N SER A 83 -16.69 -19.81 -24.30
CA SER A 83 -17.87 -19.56 -25.14
C SER A 83 -17.87 -18.10 -25.60
N ARG A 84 -18.15 -17.88 -26.88
CA ARG A 84 -18.09 -16.57 -27.52
C ARG A 84 -19.20 -16.37 -28.54
N VAL A 85 -19.89 -15.25 -28.41
CA VAL A 85 -20.91 -14.78 -29.36
C VAL A 85 -20.45 -13.45 -29.93
N LEU A 86 -20.39 -13.37 -31.26
CA LEU A 86 -20.08 -12.19 -32.04
C LEU A 86 -21.37 -11.49 -32.46
N VAL A 87 -21.36 -10.16 -32.38
CA VAL A 87 -22.46 -9.29 -32.73
C VAL A 87 -21.97 -8.25 -33.74
N PRO A 88 -22.32 -8.41 -35.03
CA PRO A 88 -21.87 -7.49 -36.06
C PRO A 88 -22.38 -6.07 -35.86
N LEU A 89 -21.53 -5.06 -36.09
CA LEU A 89 -21.91 -3.66 -36.13
C LEU A 89 -21.88 -3.11 -37.57
N PRO A 90 -22.64 -2.04 -37.89
CA PRO A 90 -22.52 -1.36 -39.17
C PRO A 90 -21.09 -0.84 -39.40
N SER A 91 -20.62 -0.87 -40.65
CA SER A 91 -19.30 -0.34 -41.02
C SER A 91 -19.14 1.14 -40.61
N ASN A 92 -17.92 1.55 -40.23
CA ASN A 92 -17.58 2.88 -39.72
C ASN A 92 -18.18 3.22 -38.33
N THR A 93 -18.64 2.22 -37.57
CA THR A 93 -19.06 2.41 -36.17
C THR A 93 -17.83 2.35 -35.25
N GLY A 94 -17.15 3.48 -35.07
CA GLY A 94 -15.96 3.58 -34.19
C GLY A 94 -16.23 4.10 -32.78
N ASP A 95 -17.26 4.95 -32.65
CA ASP A 95 -17.62 5.64 -31.41
C ASP A 95 -19.02 5.22 -30.97
N TYR A 96 -19.14 4.54 -29.83
CA TYR A 96 -20.41 4.01 -29.33
C TYR A 96 -20.42 3.82 -27.82
N VAL A 97 -21.62 3.74 -27.27
CA VAL A 97 -21.90 3.21 -25.94
C VAL A 97 -22.42 1.79 -26.11
N PHE A 98 -21.84 0.83 -25.40
CA PHE A 98 -22.26 -0.58 -25.36
C PHE A 98 -22.63 -0.95 -23.92
N GLU A 99 -23.90 -1.26 -23.70
CA GLU A 99 -24.49 -1.60 -22.41
C GLU A 99 -25.07 -3.02 -22.44
N ALA A 100 -24.97 -3.73 -21.32
CA ALA A 100 -25.66 -4.99 -21.08
C ALA A 100 -25.73 -5.28 -19.58
N ASP A 101 -26.81 -5.93 -19.14
CA ASP A 101 -26.89 -6.49 -17.80
C ASP A 101 -26.28 -7.89 -17.79
N MET A 102 -25.35 -8.15 -16.87
CA MET A 102 -24.66 -9.43 -16.75
C MET A 102 -24.97 -10.09 -15.40
N THR A 103 -25.26 -11.39 -15.42
CA THR A 103 -25.51 -12.21 -14.22
C THR A 103 -24.63 -13.46 -14.23
N PHE A 104 -23.85 -13.69 -13.18
CA PHE A 104 -23.17 -14.97 -13.00
C PHE A 104 -24.14 -16.01 -12.47
N LEU A 105 -24.16 -17.21 -13.06
CA LEU A 105 -24.92 -18.35 -12.56
C LEU A 105 -24.02 -19.40 -11.90
N SER A 106 -22.82 -19.60 -12.45
CA SER A 106 -21.81 -20.47 -11.84
C SER A 106 -20.41 -20.10 -12.30
N ALA A 107 -19.42 -20.49 -11.50
CA ALA A 107 -18.00 -20.35 -11.83
C ALA A 107 -17.25 -21.57 -11.33
N VAL A 108 -16.26 -22.04 -12.10
CA VAL A 108 -15.36 -23.12 -11.65
C VAL A 108 -14.55 -22.67 -10.42
N GLU A 109 -14.15 -21.39 -10.40
CA GLU A 109 -13.47 -20.72 -9.29
C GLU A 109 -13.62 -19.20 -9.45
N ASP A 110 -13.39 -18.45 -8.37
CA ASP A 110 -13.58 -16.99 -8.33
C ASP A 110 -12.71 -16.20 -9.32
N THR A 111 -11.61 -16.78 -9.79
CA THR A 111 -10.74 -16.15 -10.77
C THR A 111 -11.27 -16.23 -12.20
N ARG A 112 -12.33 -17.00 -12.45
CA ARG A 112 -12.95 -17.13 -13.78
C ARG A 112 -13.82 -15.92 -14.11
N TRP A 113 -14.02 -15.69 -15.40
CA TRP A 113 -14.51 -14.41 -15.89
C TRP A 113 -15.43 -14.52 -17.10
N ALA A 114 -16.23 -13.48 -17.26
CA ALA A 114 -16.97 -13.16 -18.49
C ALA A 114 -16.68 -11.71 -18.88
N SER A 115 -16.99 -11.34 -20.12
CA SER A 115 -16.64 -10.02 -20.64
C SER A 115 -17.55 -9.52 -21.75
N LEU A 116 -17.65 -8.19 -21.83
CA LEU A 116 -18.06 -7.49 -23.04
C LEU A 116 -16.84 -7.36 -23.96
N MET A 117 -16.91 -7.90 -25.17
CA MET A 117 -15.89 -7.75 -26.21
C MET A 117 -16.27 -6.60 -27.14
N TYR A 118 -15.29 -5.84 -27.61
CA TYR A 118 -15.55 -4.68 -28.45
C TYR A 118 -14.38 -4.36 -29.39
N ARG A 119 -14.71 -3.72 -30.53
CA ARG A 119 -13.79 -3.45 -31.65
C ARG A 119 -13.10 -4.74 -32.13
N ILE A 120 -13.89 -5.79 -32.30
CA ILE A 120 -13.43 -7.09 -32.75
C ILE A 120 -13.09 -7.01 -34.23
N GLN A 121 -11.87 -7.46 -34.55
CA GLN A 121 -11.36 -7.53 -35.90
C GLN A 121 -11.56 -8.93 -36.48
N SER A 122 -11.71 -8.99 -37.80
CA SER A 122 -11.68 -10.24 -38.57
C SER A 122 -12.68 -11.32 -38.09
N GLY A 123 -13.74 -10.93 -37.38
CA GLY A 123 -14.75 -11.84 -36.83
C GLY A 123 -14.26 -12.78 -35.73
N ASP A 124 -13.07 -12.56 -35.16
CA ASP A 124 -12.52 -13.40 -34.08
C ASP A 124 -11.53 -12.64 -33.19
N TYR A 125 -10.33 -12.34 -33.70
CA TYR A 125 -9.30 -11.54 -33.03
C TYR A 125 -8.45 -10.80 -34.07
N PRO A 126 -7.78 -9.70 -33.70
CA PRO A 126 -7.71 -9.11 -32.36
C PRO A 126 -8.98 -8.39 -31.86
N TYR A 127 -9.07 -8.14 -30.56
CA TYR A 127 -10.14 -7.34 -29.94
C TYR A 127 -9.73 -6.78 -28.56
N TYR A 128 -10.53 -5.85 -28.06
CA TYR A 128 -10.51 -5.43 -26.66
C TYR A 128 -11.66 -6.08 -25.89
N GLN A 129 -11.48 -6.22 -24.57
CA GLN A 129 -12.56 -6.66 -23.70
C GLN A 129 -12.58 -5.93 -22.37
N PHE A 130 -13.79 -5.77 -21.83
CA PHE A 130 -14.07 -5.41 -20.46
C PHE A 130 -14.36 -6.69 -19.69
N ALA A 131 -13.34 -7.24 -19.02
CA ALA A 131 -13.42 -8.53 -18.36
C ALA A 131 -13.72 -8.39 -16.87
N ILE A 132 -14.69 -9.16 -16.41
CA ILE A 132 -15.16 -9.21 -15.03
C ILE A 132 -14.94 -10.62 -14.50
N ARG A 133 -14.12 -10.77 -13.46
CA ARG A 133 -14.00 -12.02 -12.70
C ARG A 133 -15.15 -12.16 -11.71
N ARG A 134 -15.55 -13.37 -11.34
CA ARG A 134 -16.56 -13.55 -10.28
C ARG A 134 -16.11 -12.94 -8.95
N GLY A 135 -14.84 -13.17 -8.58
CA GLY A 135 -14.16 -12.54 -7.44
C GLY A 135 -13.67 -11.12 -7.77
N THR A 136 -14.59 -10.20 -8.04
CA THR A 136 -14.27 -8.83 -8.47
C THR A 136 -13.47 -8.00 -7.46
N THR A 137 -13.42 -8.40 -6.20
CA THR A 137 -12.64 -7.70 -5.16
C THR A 137 -11.15 -7.99 -5.20
N ALA A 138 -10.72 -9.00 -5.96
CA ALA A 138 -9.30 -9.21 -6.23
C ALA A 138 -8.71 -8.01 -6.98
N LEU A 139 -7.40 -7.74 -6.84
CA LEU A 139 -6.70 -6.63 -7.50
C LEU A 139 -6.83 -6.61 -9.03
N ASN A 140 -7.18 -7.74 -9.62
CA ASN A 140 -7.44 -7.93 -11.04
C ASN A 140 -8.85 -8.47 -11.31
N GLY A 141 -9.79 -8.16 -10.41
CA GLY A 141 -11.18 -8.58 -10.50
C GLY A 141 -11.89 -7.96 -11.71
N VAL A 142 -11.42 -6.80 -12.17
CA VAL A 142 -11.92 -6.08 -13.34
C VAL A 142 -10.74 -5.67 -14.23
N GLU A 143 -10.84 -5.89 -15.53
CA GLU A 143 -9.71 -5.74 -16.45
C GLU A 143 -10.14 -5.08 -17.78
N PHE A 144 -9.35 -4.12 -18.24
CA PHE A 144 -9.25 -3.81 -19.66
C PHE A 144 -8.16 -4.70 -20.23
N ALA A 145 -8.55 -5.62 -21.09
CA ALA A 145 -7.67 -6.61 -21.68
C ALA A 145 -7.71 -6.57 -23.20
N ILE A 146 -6.59 -6.95 -23.80
CA ILE A 146 -6.35 -6.99 -25.23
C ILE A 146 -6.11 -8.45 -25.60
N ARG A 147 -6.86 -8.95 -26.57
CA ARG A 147 -6.50 -10.16 -27.31
C ARG A 147 -5.81 -9.71 -28.58
N ASN A 148 -4.49 -9.87 -28.65
CA ASN A 148 -3.71 -9.35 -29.77
C ASN A 148 -3.79 -10.25 -31.03
N GLU A 149 -3.15 -9.81 -32.11
CA GLU A 149 -3.16 -10.45 -33.43
C GLU A 149 -2.58 -11.88 -33.39
N ASN A 150 -1.72 -12.16 -32.41
CA ASN A 150 -1.09 -13.45 -32.19
C ASN A 150 -1.87 -14.33 -31.21
N ASN A 151 -3.13 -13.97 -30.90
CA ASN A 151 -3.99 -14.69 -29.98
C ASN A 151 -3.37 -14.79 -28.56
N LYS A 152 -2.68 -13.74 -28.11
CA LYS A 152 -2.11 -13.61 -26.75
C LYS A 152 -2.85 -12.54 -25.96
N TRP A 153 -2.92 -12.74 -24.64
CA TRP A 153 -3.48 -11.77 -23.71
C TRP A 153 -2.45 -10.71 -23.32
N GLU A 154 -2.86 -9.44 -23.37
CA GLU A 154 -2.20 -8.32 -22.71
C GLU A 154 -3.25 -7.67 -21.79
N VAL A 155 -2.90 -7.34 -20.54
CA VAL A 155 -3.83 -6.72 -19.58
C VAL A 155 -3.24 -5.40 -19.09
N PRO A 156 -3.40 -4.32 -19.88
CA PRO A 156 -2.75 -3.04 -19.56
C PRO A 156 -3.30 -2.39 -18.29
N GLU A 157 -4.60 -2.53 -18.04
CA GLU A 157 -5.27 -1.96 -16.87
C GLU A 157 -6.07 -3.04 -16.16
N LYS A 158 -5.93 -3.09 -14.83
CA LYS A 158 -6.63 -4.02 -13.96
C LYS A 158 -6.90 -3.37 -12.62
N THR A 159 -8.06 -3.65 -12.06
CA THR A 159 -8.48 -3.10 -10.77
C THR A 159 -9.45 -4.04 -10.06
N PHE A 160 -9.89 -3.62 -8.88
CA PHE A 160 -10.89 -4.30 -8.08
C PHE A 160 -12.21 -3.52 -8.10
N PHE A 161 -13.30 -4.22 -7.84
CA PHE A 161 -14.57 -3.63 -7.46
C PHE A 161 -14.76 -3.75 -5.94
N SER A 162 -15.60 -2.90 -5.36
CA SER A 162 -15.77 -2.81 -3.90
C SER A 162 -16.42 -4.06 -3.28
N GLU A 163 -17.19 -4.81 -4.06
CA GLU A 163 -17.87 -6.04 -3.63
C GLU A 163 -17.68 -7.18 -4.65
N PRO A 164 -17.77 -8.46 -4.26
CA PRO A 164 -17.75 -9.56 -5.20
C PRO A 164 -19.05 -9.60 -6.01
N PHE A 165 -18.99 -9.99 -7.28
CA PHE A 165 -20.19 -10.26 -8.06
C PHE A 165 -20.86 -11.52 -7.52
N GLN A 166 -22.10 -11.37 -7.08
CA GLN A 166 -22.88 -12.48 -6.52
C GLN A 166 -23.50 -13.32 -7.65
N PHE A 167 -23.71 -14.60 -7.36
CA PHE A 167 -24.54 -15.42 -8.24
C PHE A 167 -25.97 -14.92 -8.23
N ASP A 168 -26.66 -15.05 -9.36
CA ASP A 168 -28.08 -14.71 -9.54
C ASP A 168 -28.43 -13.23 -9.30
N LYS A 169 -27.43 -12.36 -9.16
CA LYS A 169 -27.57 -10.90 -9.09
C LYS A 169 -27.11 -10.28 -10.40
N SER A 170 -27.96 -9.49 -11.03
CA SER A 170 -27.63 -8.72 -12.23
C SER A 170 -26.79 -7.48 -11.89
N TYR A 171 -25.81 -7.21 -12.73
CA TYR A 171 -24.99 -6.00 -12.69
C TYR A 171 -25.00 -5.33 -14.05
N HIS A 172 -25.22 -4.02 -14.07
CA HIS A 172 -25.26 -3.24 -15.30
C HIS A 172 -23.83 -2.89 -15.74
N LEU A 173 -23.41 -3.38 -16.91
CA LEU A 173 -22.11 -3.10 -17.50
C LEU A 173 -22.26 -2.10 -18.64
N LYS A 174 -21.35 -1.13 -18.71
CA LYS A 174 -21.31 -0.15 -19.79
C LYS A 174 -19.88 0.12 -20.25
N VAL A 175 -19.67 0.12 -21.57
CA VAL A 175 -18.43 0.53 -22.23
C VAL A 175 -18.74 1.74 -23.11
N ILE A 176 -18.08 2.86 -22.90
CA ILE A 176 -18.10 4.00 -23.83
C ILE A 176 -16.79 3.98 -24.61
N ALA A 177 -16.85 3.81 -25.92
CA ALA A 177 -15.72 3.86 -26.83
C ALA A 177 -15.76 5.17 -27.64
N LYS A 178 -14.69 5.96 -27.55
CA LYS A 178 -14.55 7.25 -28.26
C LYS A 178 -13.11 7.45 -28.74
N GLY A 179 -12.88 7.42 -30.05
CA GLY A 179 -11.54 7.53 -30.61
C GLY A 179 -10.61 6.42 -30.07
N ASN A 180 -9.48 6.79 -29.47
CA ASN A 180 -8.57 5.85 -28.80
C ASN A 180 -8.94 5.53 -27.34
N ARG A 181 -9.99 6.16 -26.80
CA ARG A 181 -10.34 6.10 -25.38
C ARG A 181 -11.53 5.20 -25.12
N VAL A 182 -11.48 4.51 -23.98
CA VAL A 182 -12.58 3.70 -23.47
C VAL A 182 -12.82 3.98 -22.00
N GLN A 183 -14.10 4.07 -21.63
CA GLN A 183 -14.55 4.09 -20.25
C GLN A 183 -15.38 2.84 -19.97
N GLN A 184 -15.12 2.18 -18.86
CA GLN A 184 -15.78 0.93 -18.45
C GLN A 184 -16.43 1.12 -17.08
N TYR A 185 -17.73 0.81 -16.98
CA TYR A 185 -18.56 1.07 -15.81
C TYR A 185 -19.22 -0.21 -15.29
N VAL A 186 -19.41 -0.27 -13.97
CA VAL A 186 -20.27 -1.24 -13.29
C VAL A 186 -21.30 -0.46 -12.47
N ASN A 187 -22.61 -0.72 -12.67
CA ASN A 187 -23.71 -0.04 -11.95
C ASN A 187 -23.55 1.49 -11.93
N ASN A 188 -23.19 2.08 -13.08
CA ASN A 188 -22.89 3.51 -13.25
C ASN A 188 -21.64 4.05 -12.53
N GLN A 189 -20.89 3.21 -11.82
CA GLN A 189 -19.58 3.58 -11.28
C GLN A 189 -18.52 3.39 -12.36
N LEU A 190 -17.78 4.46 -12.69
CA LEU A 190 -16.62 4.38 -13.57
C LEU A 190 -15.53 3.53 -12.90
N ILE A 191 -15.09 2.46 -13.57
CA ILE A 191 -14.10 1.52 -13.04
C ILE A 191 -12.75 1.69 -13.74
N ILE A 192 -12.75 1.79 -15.07
CA ILE A 192 -11.55 1.98 -15.88
C ILE A 192 -11.82 3.11 -16.88
N ASP A 193 -10.86 4.04 -16.99
CA ASP A 193 -10.82 5.08 -18.01
C ASP A 193 -9.41 5.10 -18.61
N THR A 194 -9.29 4.80 -19.90
CA THR A 194 -7.98 4.60 -20.53
C THR A 194 -7.99 4.96 -22.01
N ASP A 195 -6.89 5.55 -22.48
CA ASP A 195 -6.60 5.88 -23.87
C ASP A 195 -5.74 4.82 -24.58
N LEU A 196 -5.54 3.67 -23.92
CA LEU A 196 -4.76 2.54 -24.44
C LEU A 196 -5.50 1.70 -25.48
N ALA A 197 -6.77 2.02 -25.78
CA ALA A 197 -7.55 1.38 -26.84
C ALA A 197 -7.27 2.00 -28.23
N SER A 198 -6.01 2.27 -28.54
CA SER A 198 -5.58 3.04 -29.71
C SER A 198 -5.28 2.22 -30.98
N LYS A 199 -5.01 0.92 -30.86
CA LYS A 199 -4.66 0.05 -32.00
C LYS A 199 -5.83 -0.15 -32.98
N TRP A 200 -7.03 -0.35 -32.45
CA TRP A 200 -8.27 -0.51 -33.22
C TRP A 200 -9.29 0.51 -32.74
N THR A 201 -9.89 1.24 -33.69
CA THR A 201 -10.90 2.27 -33.40
C THR A 201 -12.30 1.90 -33.84
N GLU A 202 -12.45 0.82 -34.61
CA GLU A 202 -13.72 0.30 -35.14
C GLU A 202 -13.72 -1.22 -35.05
N GLY A 203 -14.89 -1.85 -35.24
CA GLY A 203 -15.04 -3.30 -35.28
C GLY A 203 -16.30 -3.77 -34.58
N ASP A 204 -16.56 -5.07 -34.65
CA ASP A 204 -17.75 -5.68 -34.07
C ASP A 204 -17.70 -5.71 -32.52
N ILE A 205 -18.80 -6.10 -31.87
CA ILE A 205 -18.86 -6.34 -30.43
C ILE A 205 -19.22 -7.80 -30.14
N GLY A 206 -19.22 -8.18 -28.88
CA GLY A 206 -19.65 -9.51 -28.51
C GLY A 206 -19.56 -9.80 -27.02
N PHE A 207 -19.77 -11.06 -26.70
CA PHE A 207 -19.80 -11.58 -25.35
C PHE A 207 -18.89 -12.79 -25.24
N GLN A 208 -18.20 -12.91 -24.10
CA GLN A 208 -17.34 -14.06 -23.84
C GLN A 208 -17.46 -14.55 -22.40
N ALA A 209 -17.34 -15.86 -22.22
CA ALA A 209 -17.27 -16.54 -20.93
C ALA A 209 -16.13 -17.57 -20.93
N THR A 210 -15.36 -17.62 -19.85
CA THR A 210 -14.28 -18.62 -19.67
C THR A 210 -14.31 -19.20 -18.25
N GLY A 211 -14.70 -20.47 -18.12
CA GLY A 211 -14.84 -21.18 -16.83
C GLY A 211 -16.03 -20.70 -15.98
N VAL A 212 -17.02 -20.07 -16.60
CA VAL A 212 -18.24 -19.56 -15.97
C VAL A 212 -19.45 -19.84 -16.84
N THR A 213 -20.62 -19.84 -16.20
CA THR A 213 -21.92 -19.75 -16.87
C THR A 213 -22.53 -18.41 -16.52
N VAL A 214 -22.90 -17.61 -17.52
CA VAL A 214 -23.43 -16.25 -17.32
C VAL A 214 -24.61 -15.99 -18.24
N GLN A 215 -25.49 -15.10 -17.80
CA GLN A 215 -26.55 -14.53 -18.62
C GLN A 215 -26.25 -13.07 -18.94
N PHE A 216 -26.60 -12.67 -20.16
CA PHE A 216 -26.67 -11.28 -20.60
C PHE A 216 -28.11 -10.92 -20.98
N ASP A 217 -28.51 -9.70 -20.66
CA ASP A 217 -29.83 -9.15 -20.92
C ASP A 217 -29.74 -7.64 -21.17
N ASN A 218 -30.81 -7.00 -21.63
CA ASN A 218 -30.92 -5.56 -21.87
C ASN A 218 -29.72 -4.98 -22.64
N VAL A 219 -29.38 -5.61 -23.77
CA VAL A 219 -28.25 -5.21 -24.61
C VAL A 219 -28.63 -3.97 -25.40
N LYS A 220 -27.85 -2.90 -25.25
CA LYS A 220 -28.06 -1.65 -25.96
C LYS A 220 -26.76 -1.11 -26.51
N VAL A 221 -26.78 -0.69 -27.78
CA VAL A 221 -25.65 -0.02 -28.43
C VAL A 221 -26.14 1.24 -29.10
N THR A 222 -25.56 2.39 -28.74
CA THR A 222 -25.87 3.70 -29.32
C THR A 222 -24.61 4.38 -29.83
N THR A 223 -24.75 5.28 -30.80
CA THR A 223 -23.63 6.11 -31.27
C THR A 223 -23.16 7.09 -30.17
N GLN A 224 -21.84 7.23 -29.97
CA GLN A 224 -21.27 8.19 -29.00
C GLN A 224 -20.81 9.47 -29.72
N THR A 225 -21.66 10.49 -29.71
CA THR A 225 -21.34 11.80 -30.31
C THR A 225 -20.72 12.78 -29.33
N GLU A 226 -21.01 12.65 -28.04
CA GLU A 226 -20.46 13.54 -27.01
C GLU A 226 -18.96 13.29 -26.80
N GLU A 227 -18.21 14.38 -26.66
CA GLU A 227 -16.82 14.32 -26.24
C GLU A 227 -16.74 13.81 -24.80
N LEU A 228 -15.76 12.94 -24.55
CA LEU A 228 -15.51 12.48 -23.18
C LEU A 228 -14.90 13.62 -22.36
N PRO A 229 -15.25 13.76 -21.06
CA PRO A 229 -14.59 14.71 -20.19
C PRO A 229 -13.08 14.42 -20.19
N PRO A 230 -12.17 15.40 -20.06
CA PRO A 230 -10.73 15.17 -20.11
C PRO A 230 -10.32 13.98 -19.25
N LEU A 231 -9.40 13.14 -19.74
CA LEU A 231 -8.90 12.02 -18.96
C LEU A 231 -8.35 12.58 -17.64
N GLU A 232 -8.90 12.15 -16.52
CA GLU A 232 -8.37 12.57 -15.22
C GLU A 232 -6.93 12.06 -15.13
N GLU A 233 -5.98 13.00 -15.10
CA GLU A 233 -4.61 12.64 -14.75
C GLU A 233 -4.63 11.95 -13.39
N SER A 234 -3.83 10.89 -13.26
CA SER A 234 -3.67 10.21 -11.99
C SER A 234 -3.41 11.22 -10.88
N SER A 235 -4.24 11.16 -9.83
CA SER A 235 -4.01 11.96 -8.62
C SER A 235 -2.79 11.45 -7.84
N ALA A 236 -2.21 10.31 -8.24
CA ALA A 236 -0.97 9.81 -7.66
C ALA A 236 0.17 10.79 -7.87
N PHE A 237 0.81 11.17 -6.78
CA PHE A 237 1.99 12.02 -6.78
C PHE A 237 2.93 11.58 -5.66
N LEU A 238 4.21 11.88 -5.84
CA LEU A 238 5.23 11.62 -4.84
C LEU A 238 5.82 12.97 -4.41
N PRO A 239 5.54 13.44 -3.18
CA PRO A 239 6.22 14.60 -2.63
C PRO A 239 7.74 14.47 -2.71
N LYS A 240 8.43 15.60 -2.90
CA LYS A 240 9.89 15.65 -2.77
C LYS A 240 10.29 15.31 -1.33
N GLU A 241 11.47 14.72 -1.19
CA GLU A 241 12.09 14.48 0.11
C GLU A 241 13.46 15.14 0.17
N PRO A 242 13.97 15.42 1.37
CA PRO A 242 15.34 15.85 1.52
C PRO A 242 16.30 14.73 1.11
N GLU A 243 17.40 15.10 0.47
CA GLU A 243 18.50 14.17 0.24
C GLU A 243 19.11 13.74 1.58
N THR A 244 19.44 12.46 1.67
CA THR A 244 20.04 11.88 2.86
C THR A 244 20.68 10.54 2.53
N ASN A 245 21.72 10.22 3.29
CA ASN A 245 22.45 8.97 3.19
C ASN A 245 21.91 7.87 4.12
N ILE A 246 20.86 8.17 4.89
CA ILE A 246 20.14 7.20 5.70
C ILE A 246 19.19 6.42 4.78
N LEU A 247 19.32 5.09 4.75
CA LEU A 247 18.60 4.24 3.79
C LEU A 247 17.07 4.28 3.93
N ASN A 248 16.58 4.31 5.17
CA ASN A 248 15.17 4.46 5.50
C ASN A 248 14.96 5.69 6.37
N ALA A 249 15.31 6.87 5.84
CA ALA A 249 15.16 8.11 6.57
C ALA A 249 13.68 8.36 6.95
N PRO A 250 13.42 8.89 8.15
CA PRO A 250 12.07 9.29 8.51
C PRO A 250 11.52 10.33 7.52
N THR A 251 10.25 10.24 7.19
CA THR A 251 9.58 11.26 6.40
C THR A 251 9.44 12.55 7.20
N VAL A 252 9.76 13.71 6.59
CA VAL A 252 9.61 15.02 7.25
C VAL A 252 8.16 15.50 7.09
N ILE A 253 7.55 15.82 8.24
CA ILE A 253 6.18 16.28 8.39
C ILE A 253 6.22 17.62 9.13
N SER A 254 5.39 18.58 8.73
CA SER A 254 5.27 19.86 9.42
C SER A 254 3.82 20.21 9.69
N GLU A 255 3.59 21.07 10.66
CA GLU A 255 2.33 21.82 10.77
C GLU A 255 2.43 23.04 9.84
N ALA A 256 1.33 23.41 9.18
CA ALA A 256 1.23 24.69 8.50
C ALA A 256 -0.01 25.42 9.01
N THR A 257 0.21 26.63 9.50
CA THR A 257 -0.84 27.51 10.01
C THR A 257 -1.22 28.60 9.00
N SER A 258 -0.45 28.78 7.93
CA SER A 258 -0.70 29.76 6.88
C SER A 258 -0.34 29.24 5.49
N ILE A 259 -1.03 29.75 4.46
CA ILE A 259 -0.77 29.44 3.05
C ILE A 259 0.64 29.85 2.61
N GLU A 260 1.15 30.93 3.19
CA GLU A 260 2.47 31.49 2.87
C GLU A 260 3.60 30.55 3.36
N MET A 261 3.39 29.88 4.49
CA MET A 261 4.31 28.88 5.02
C MET A 261 4.37 27.62 4.13
N ILE A 262 3.26 27.25 3.49
CA ILE A 262 3.16 26.02 2.68
C ILE A 262 4.20 25.99 1.56
N ASP A 263 4.36 27.07 0.79
CA ASP A 263 5.31 27.09 -0.33
C ASP A 263 6.75 26.89 0.19
N GLN A 264 7.11 27.53 1.31
CA GLN A 264 8.42 27.37 1.94
C GLN A 264 8.66 25.94 2.45
N LEU A 265 7.63 25.28 2.99
CA LEU A 265 7.72 23.90 3.47
C LEU A 265 7.91 22.93 2.29
N VAL A 266 7.15 23.12 1.20
CA VAL A 266 7.26 22.30 -0.01
C VAL A 266 8.67 22.38 -0.59
N ASP A 267 9.25 23.58 -0.67
CA ASP A 267 10.61 23.78 -1.18
C ASP A 267 11.69 23.13 -0.30
N LYS A 268 11.43 23.00 1.01
CA LYS A 268 12.30 22.30 1.97
C LYS A 268 12.11 20.77 1.98
N GLY A 269 11.33 20.20 1.06
CA GLY A 269 11.13 18.74 0.99
C GLY A 269 10.24 18.18 2.11
N VAL A 270 9.36 19.01 2.69
CA VAL A 270 8.30 18.51 3.58
C VAL A 270 7.29 17.74 2.74
N SER A 271 7.09 16.47 3.06
CA SER A 271 6.22 15.59 2.27
C SER A 271 4.73 15.76 2.60
N SER A 272 4.45 16.14 3.84
CA SER A 272 3.11 16.09 4.44
C SER A 272 2.91 17.25 5.40
N ILE A 273 1.69 17.78 5.42
CA ILE A 273 1.32 18.92 6.26
C ILE A 273 0.14 18.56 7.16
N ILE A 274 0.31 18.77 8.47
CA ILE A 274 -0.76 18.64 9.46
C ILE A 274 -1.65 19.88 9.42
N LEU A 275 -2.96 19.64 9.30
CA LEU A 275 -4.02 20.63 9.21
C LEU A 275 -5.02 20.40 10.35
N PRO A 276 -4.87 21.09 11.50
CA PRO A 276 -5.84 21.05 12.59
C PRO A 276 -7.12 21.77 12.18
N VAL A 277 -8.18 21.00 11.94
CA VAL A 277 -9.44 21.54 11.44
C VAL A 277 -10.42 21.88 12.55
N GLN A 278 -11.14 22.98 12.36
CA GLN A 278 -12.23 23.43 13.23
C GLN A 278 -13.44 23.80 12.38
N GLN A 279 -14.63 23.74 12.98
CA GLN A 279 -15.86 24.20 12.34
C GLN A 279 -16.26 25.56 12.92
N LYS A 280 -16.48 26.55 12.05
CA LYS A 280 -17.08 27.84 12.43
C LYS A 280 -18.60 27.70 12.64
N ASN A 281 -19.21 28.68 13.30
CA ASN A 281 -20.66 28.71 13.55
C ASN A 281 -21.52 28.66 12.27
N ASN A 282 -20.99 29.11 11.13
CA ASN A 282 -21.66 29.06 9.82
C ASN A 282 -21.50 27.70 9.11
N GLY A 283 -20.85 26.72 9.73
CA GLY A 283 -20.60 25.39 9.20
C GLY A 283 -19.33 25.25 8.35
N GLU A 284 -18.60 26.34 8.09
CA GLU A 284 -17.35 26.32 7.32
C GLU A 284 -16.24 25.58 8.08
N ILE A 285 -15.51 24.71 7.38
CA ILE A 285 -14.31 24.05 7.92
C ILE A 285 -13.08 24.91 7.63
N VAL A 286 -12.34 25.22 8.68
CA VAL A 286 -11.17 26.08 8.63
C VAL A 286 -9.97 25.45 9.31
N VAL A 287 -8.78 25.91 8.90
CA VAL A 287 -7.56 25.77 9.68
C VAL A 287 -7.21 27.16 10.18
N GLU A 288 -7.22 27.33 11.50
CA GLU A 288 -7.25 28.64 12.16
C GLU A 288 -8.39 29.52 11.63
N ASN A 289 -8.10 30.49 10.77
CA ASN A 289 -9.08 31.41 10.19
C ASN A 289 -9.31 31.22 8.67
N LYS A 290 -8.49 30.40 7.99
CA LYS A 290 -8.53 30.20 6.53
C LYS A 290 -9.40 29.01 6.15
N ALA A 291 -10.15 29.12 5.05
CA ALA A 291 -11.01 28.05 4.56
C ALA A 291 -10.17 26.83 4.14
N LEU A 292 -10.56 25.63 4.59
CA LEU A 292 -9.84 24.41 4.27
C LEU A 292 -9.79 24.15 2.75
N SER A 293 -10.84 24.50 2.02
CA SER A 293 -10.90 24.36 0.55
C SER A 293 -9.79 25.14 -0.16
N GLU A 294 -9.47 26.34 0.29
CA GLU A 294 -8.40 27.17 -0.29
C GLU A 294 -7.02 26.53 -0.04
N ILE A 295 -6.80 26.02 1.17
CA ILE A 295 -5.56 25.33 1.55
C ILE A 295 -5.40 24.06 0.70
N LEU A 296 -6.43 23.23 0.61
CA LEU A 296 -6.42 21.98 -0.17
C LEU A 296 -6.12 22.23 -1.65
N GLN A 297 -6.70 23.27 -2.25
CA GLN A 297 -6.39 23.65 -3.63
C GLN A 297 -4.92 24.05 -3.81
N LYS A 298 -4.34 24.77 -2.85
CA LYS A 298 -2.93 25.20 -2.89
C LYS A 298 -1.95 24.03 -2.83
N ILE A 299 -2.24 23.02 -2.01
CA ILE A 299 -1.36 21.87 -1.76
C ILE A 299 -1.60 20.66 -2.66
N LYS A 300 -2.70 20.66 -3.42
CA LYS A 300 -3.10 19.54 -4.29
C LYS A 300 -1.91 19.08 -5.14
N ARG A 301 -1.58 17.78 -5.05
CA ARG A 301 -0.48 17.10 -5.75
C ARG A 301 0.93 17.64 -5.44
N LYS A 302 1.12 18.38 -4.34
CA LYS A 302 2.43 18.88 -3.89
C LYS A 302 2.86 18.24 -2.58
N VAL A 303 1.96 18.19 -1.60
CA VAL A 303 2.17 17.56 -0.28
C VAL A 303 0.94 16.78 0.15
N ILE A 304 1.13 15.80 1.01
CA ILE A 304 0.07 14.95 1.53
C ILE A 304 -0.62 15.68 2.69
N PRO A 305 -1.94 15.95 2.61
CA PRO A 305 -2.68 16.52 3.74
C PRO A 305 -2.88 15.48 4.86
N ILE A 306 -2.52 15.87 6.07
CA ILE A 306 -2.82 15.17 7.31
C ILE A 306 -3.88 15.97 8.06
N ILE A 307 -5.13 15.55 8.01
CA ILE A 307 -6.24 16.24 8.67
C ILE A 307 -6.30 15.82 10.14
N GLN A 308 -6.13 16.77 11.06
CA GLN A 308 -6.29 16.49 12.49
C GLN A 308 -7.71 16.84 12.95
N ILE A 309 -8.44 15.84 13.43
CA ILE A 309 -9.81 15.98 13.94
C ILE A 309 -9.85 15.74 15.46
N GLU A 310 -10.50 16.63 16.20
CA GLU A 310 -10.70 16.49 17.66
C GLU A 310 -12.17 16.65 18.09
N ASP A 311 -13.04 16.98 17.13
CA ASP A 311 -14.48 17.16 17.30
C ASP A 311 -15.24 16.34 16.25
N GLN A 312 -16.24 15.59 16.71
CA GLN A 312 -17.10 14.79 15.85
C GLN A 312 -17.93 15.66 14.89
N ALA A 313 -18.30 16.88 15.27
CA ALA A 313 -19.13 17.77 14.45
C ALA A 313 -18.48 18.12 13.10
N VAL A 314 -17.15 18.09 13.03
CA VAL A 314 -16.36 18.42 11.83
C VAL A 314 -16.45 17.34 10.74
N ILE A 315 -16.69 16.07 11.09
CA ILE A 315 -16.52 14.91 10.18
C ILE A 315 -17.41 15.02 8.92
N GLN A 316 -18.70 15.33 9.12
CA GLN A 316 -19.69 15.39 8.03
C GLN A 316 -19.40 16.56 7.06
N PRO A 317 -19.24 17.82 7.53
CA PRO A 317 -18.84 18.92 6.65
C PRO A 317 -17.47 18.71 5.98
N LEU A 318 -16.48 18.16 6.71
CA LEU A 318 -15.15 17.89 6.18
C LEU A 318 -15.21 16.95 4.96
N THR A 319 -16.01 15.89 5.04
CA THR A 319 -16.17 14.94 3.92
C THR A 319 -16.66 15.64 2.66
N LYS A 320 -17.61 16.59 2.78
CA LYS A 320 -18.10 17.39 1.65
C LYS A 320 -17.00 18.29 1.07
N VAL A 321 -16.20 18.93 1.93
CA VAL A 321 -15.06 19.77 1.47
C VAL A 321 -14.05 18.93 0.68
N LEU A 322 -13.71 17.73 1.17
CA LEU A 322 -12.76 16.83 0.51
C LEU A 322 -13.28 16.31 -0.83
N GLN A 323 -14.55 15.92 -0.90
CA GLN A 323 -15.22 15.51 -2.13
C GLN A 323 -15.21 16.64 -3.17
N ASN A 324 -15.59 17.86 -2.78
CA ASN A 324 -15.61 19.02 -3.66
C ASN A 324 -14.20 19.43 -4.16
N ALA A 325 -13.16 19.18 -3.36
CA ALA A 325 -11.77 19.43 -3.74
C ALA A 325 -11.14 18.32 -4.62
N SER A 326 -11.86 17.19 -4.79
CA SER A 326 -11.37 15.96 -5.41
C SER A 326 -10.02 15.51 -4.82
N ILE A 327 -9.92 15.48 -3.49
CA ILE A 327 -8.74 14.99 -2.78
C ILE A 327 -9.04 13.61 -2.19
N GLN A 328 -8.34 12.59 -2.69
CA GLN A 328 -8.53 11.20 -2.25
C GLN A 328 -7.39 10.71 -1.36
N ASP A 329 -6.19 11.27 -1.52
CA ASP A 329 -4.99 10.87 -0.78
C ASP A 329 -4.92 11.60 0.58
N ILE A 330 -5.70 11.11 1.55
CA ILE A 330 -5.87 11.74 2.88
C ILE A 330 -5.33 10.83 3.99
N GLN A 331 -4.52 11.43 4.87
CA GLN A 331 -4.29 10.90 6.21
C GLN A 331 -5.19 11.66 7.20
N VAL A 332 -5.86 10.95 8.10
CA VAL A 332 -6.53 11.56 9.26
C VAL A 332 -5.80 11.16 10.53
N ILE A 333 -5.64 12.11 11.46
CA ILE A 333 -5.12 11.87 12.80
C ILE A 333 -6.05 12.42 13.87
N SER A 334 -6.03 11.82 15.06
CA SER A 334 -6.81 12.28 16.22
C SER A 334 -6.25 11.77 17.53
N SER A 335 -6.40 12.53 18.61
CA SER A 335 -6.22 12.01 19.98
C SER A 335 -7.36 11.10 20.44
N LYS A 336 -8.46 11.05 19.68
CA LYS A 336 -9.68 10.28 19.92
C LYS A 336 -9.87 9.23 18.81
N PRO A 337 -9.35 7.99 18.99
CA PRO A 337 -9.34 6.97 17.93
C PRO A 337 -10.70 6.68 17.29
N GLU A 338 -11.79 6.79 18.04
CA GLU A 338 -13.14 6.57 17.54
C GLU A 338 -13.57 7.59 16.47
N LEU A 339 -13.01 8.80 16.46
CA LEU A 339 -13.27 9.79 15.42
C LEU A 339 -12.63 9.38 14.09
N ILE A 340 -11.44 8.77 14.14
CA ILE A 340 -10.75 8.24 12.96
C ILE A 340 -11.60 7.15 12.32
N LYS A 341 -12.11 6.21 13.14
CA LYS A 341 -12.97 5.13 12.66
C LYS A 341 -14.23 5.66 11.96
N LYS A 342 -14.93 6.62 12.57
CA LYS A 342 -16.11 7.28 11.98
C LYS A 342 -15.78 8.00 10.67
N PHE A 343 -14.66 8.69 10.60
CA PHE A 343 -14.23 9.35 9.37
C PHE A 343 -13.95 8.35 8.25
N LYS A 344 -13.26 7.25 8.56
CA LYS A 344 -12.97 6.18 7.60
C LYS A 344 -14.20 5.39 7.15
N GLU A 345 -15.29 5.38 7.92
CA GLU A 345 -16.56 4.83 7.45
C GLU A 345 -17.16 5.66 6.30
N MET A 346 -16.89 6.97 6.27
CA MET A 346 -17.32 7.87 5.18
C MET A 346 -16.31 7.91 4.01
N ILE A 347 -15.01 7.79 4.31
CA ILE A 347 -13.94 7.77 3.31
C ILE A 347 -13.03 6.55 3.58
N PRO A 348 -13.39 5.35 3.09
CA PRO A 348 -12.67 4.11 3.38
C PRO A 348 -11.20 4.10 2.96
N THR A 349 -10.86 4.83 1.90
CA THR A 349 -9.49 4.96 1.38
C THR A 349 -8.60 5.87 2.23
N ALA A 350 -9.15 6.60 3.20
CA ALA A 350 -8.37 7.43 4.10
C ALA A 350 -7.53 6.56 5.06
N ARG A 351 -6.33 7.04 5.38
CA ARG A 351 -5.44 6.41 6.35
C ARG A 351 -5.65 6.99 7.74
N GLY A 352 -5.49 6.16 8.77
CA GLY A 352 -5.72 6.56 10.16
C GLY A 352 -4.44 6.59 10.99
N GLY A 353 -4.30 7.58 11.87
CA GLY A 353 -3.21 7.68 12.83
C GLY A 353 -3.66 8.22 14.20
N VAL A 354 -3.23 7.57 15.28
CA VAL A 354 -3.63 7.94 16.64
C VAL A 354 -2.56 8.82 17.29
N VAL A 355 -2.98 9.97 17.82
CA VAL A 355 -2.12 10.89 18.57
C VAL A 355 -2.11 10.51 20.04
N TYR A 356 -0.95 10.10 20.54
CA TYR A 356 -0.77 9.73 21.94
C TYR A 356 -0.51 10.96 22.82
N THR A 357 -1.46 11.24 23.72
CA THR A 357 -1.46 12.47 24.53
C THR A 357 -1.10 12.27 26.00
N ARG A 358 -0.95 11.02 26.47
CA ARG A 358 -0.60 10.76 27.86
C ARG A 358 0.87 11.11 28.13
N ASN A 359 1.19 11.39 29.38
CA ASN A 359 2.54 11.82 29.81
C ASN A 359 3.52 10.67 30.07
N ALA A 360 3.07 9.41 30.02
CA ALA A 360 3.88 8.22 30.20
C ALA A 360 3.40 7.13 29.22
N LEU A 361 4.30 6.22 28.86
CA LEU A 361 4.03 5.11 27.96
C LEU A 361 4.76 3.87 28.50
N ASN A 362 4.13 3.17 29.44
CA ASN A 362 4.66 1.91 29.95
C ASN A 362 4.24 0.73 29.04
N LYS A 363 4.67 -0.49 29.37
CA LYS A 363 4.33 -1.69 28.60
C LYS A 363 2.82 -1.90 28.42
N HIS A 364 2.02 -1.68 29.47
CA HIS A 364 0.56 -1.84 29.41
C HIS A 364 -0.08 -0.78 28.51
N ASP A 365 0.35 0.48 28.61
CA ASP A 365 -0.11 1.55 27.73
C ASP A 365 0.24 1.25 26.26
N LEU A 366 1.44 0.74 26.01
CA LEU A 366 1.91 0.38 24.67
C LEU A 366 1.12 -0.78 24.05
N GLU A 367 0.82 -1.80 24.85
CA GLU A 367 -0.07 -2.90 24.47
C GLU A 367 -1.48 -2.44 24.11
N ASN A 368 -2.03 -1.47 24.86
CA ASN A 368 -3.34 -0.90 24.59
C ASN A 368 -3.32 0.01 23.35
N LEU A 369 -2.27 0.82 23.18
CA LEU A 369 -2.11 1.68 22.00
C LEU A 369 -2.10 0.84 20.71
N ALA A 370 -1.37 -0.28 20.69
CA ALA A 370 -1.35 -1.18 19.53
C ALA A 370 -2.75 -1.75 19.20
N LYS A 371 -3.52 -2.16 20.21
CA LYS A 371 -4.91 -2.62 20.04
C LYS A 371 -5.81 -1.51 19.50
N ASP A 372 -5.73 -0.33 20.10
CA ASP A 372 -6.57 0.82 19.75
C ASP A 372 -6.32 1.27 18.30
N LEU A 373 -5.07 1.24 17.85
CA LEU A 373 -4.71 1.52 16.46
C LEU A 373 -5.41 0.57 15.48
N HIS A 374 -5.25 -0.74 15.66
CA HIS A 374 -5.88 -1.73 14.78
C HIS A 374 -7.41 -1.65 14.82
N LYS A 375 -7.98 -1.58 16.04
CA LYS A 375 -9.43 -1.49 16.26
C LYS A 375 -10.07 -0.27 15.60
N ASN A 376 -9.33 0.83 15.52
CA ASN A 376 -9.79 2.09 14.92
C ASN A 376 -9.23 2.32 13.51
N LYS A 377 -8.96 1.24 12.77
CA LYS A 377 -8.56 1.26 11.36
C LYS A 377 -7.36 2.16 11.06
N SER A 378 -6.40 2.17 11.98
CA SER A 378 -5.21 3.03 11.95
C SER A 378 -3.92 2.22 11.91
N LYS A 379 -2.90 2.79 11.27
CA LYS A 379 -1.57 2.17 11.09
C LYS A 379 -0.42 3.06 11.58
N VAL A 380 -0.72 4.29 12.03
CA VAL A 380 0.28 5.27 12.46
C VAL A 380 0.07 5.64 13.93
N ALA A 381 1.11 5.52 14.74
CA ALA A 381 1.16 6.06 16.10
C ALA A 381 1.94 7.38 16.10
N VAL A 382 1.31 8.49 16.51
CA VAL A 382 1.99 9.78 16.70
C VAL A 382 2.34 9.94 18.17
N ILE A 383 3.63 9.96 18.52
CA ILE A 383 4.11 9.89 19.90
C ILE A 383 5.10 11.04 20.19
N PRO A 384 5.00 11.74 21.34
CA PRO A 384 5.98 12.74 21.74
C PRO A 384 7.40 12.17 21.87
N GLN A 385 8.41 12.89 21.37
CA GLN A 385 9.83 12.49 21.39
C GLN A 385 10.29 12.01 22.77
N LYS A 386 9.89 12.71 23.83
CA LYS A 386 10.26 12.39 25.23
C LYS A 386 9.81 11.01 25.72
N LEU A 387 8.84 10.38 25.05
CA LEU A 387 8.32 9.05 25.38
C LEU A 387 8.87 7.96 24.47
N LEU A 388 9.60 8.33 23.41
CA LEU A 388 10.08 7.40 22.41
C LEU A 388 11.45 6.81 22.80
N SER A 389 11.62 5.55 22.46
CA SER A 389 12.86 4.78 22.53
C SER A 389 12.92 3.83 21.33
N ALA A 390 14.11 3.29 21.03
CA ALA A 390 14.28 2.30 19.97
C ALA A 390 13.42 1.05 20.23
N GLU A 391 13.30 0.65 21.49
CA GLU A 391 12.53 -0.51 21.94
C GLU A 391 11.02 -0.30 21.73
N ILE A 392 10.51 0.91 21.96
CA ILE A 392 9.09 1.25 21.71
C ILE A 392 8.79 1.21 20.22
N VAL A 393 9.68 1.76 19.39
CA VAL A 393 9.51 1.74 17.94
C VAL A 393 9.57 0.32 17.39
N HIS A 394 10.55 -0.47 17.83
CA HIS A 394 10.67 -1.90 17.47
C HIS A 394 9.42 -2.70 17.85
N TYR A 395 8.86 -2.48 19.05
CA TYR A 395 7.61 -3.11 19.47
C TYR A 395 6.43 -2.80 18.53
N LEU A 396 6.31 -1.55 18.07
CA LEU A 396 5.25 -1.14 17.15
C LEU A 396 5.49 -1.61 15.72
N HIS A 397 6.73 -1.52 15.22
CA HIS A 397 7.12 -2.02 13.90
C HIS A 397 6.90 -3.52 13.75
N SER A 398 7.26 -4.32 14.76
CA SER A 398 6.98 -5.78 14.77
C SER A 398 5.49 -6.12 14.74
N ARG A 399 4.61 -5.14 15.00
CA ARG A 399 3.14 -5.23 14.90
C ARG A 399 2.59 -4.49 13.69
N THR A 400 3.44 -4.11 12.74
CA THR A 400 3.07 -3.38 11.51
C THR A 400 2.41 -2.03 11.74
N ILE A 401 2.88 -1.32 12.76
CA ILE A 401 2.45 0.03 13.10
C ILE A 401 3.61 0.98 12.85
N SER A 402 3.39 1.98 12.00
CA SER A 402 4.33 3.07 11.78
C SER A 402 4.35 4.03 12.97
N VAL A 403 5.51 4.63 13.27
CA VAL A 403 5.68 5.57 14.37
C VAL A 403 6.12 6.93 13.84
N TRP A 404 5.37 7.98 14.18
CA TRP A 404 5.75 9.37 13.92
C TRP A 404 6.08 10.07 15.23
N GLY A 405 7.29 10.62 15.31
CA GLY A 405 7.79 11.33 16.49
C GLY A 405 7.53 12.83 16.40
N MET A 406 7.01 13.43 17.48
CA MET A 406 6.80 14.88 17.57
C MET A 406 7.85 15.52 18.49
N SER A 407 8.56 16.54 18.00
CA SER A 407 9.64 17.22 18.72
C SER A 407 9.41 18.72 18.96
N GLU A 408 10.18 19.31 19.88
CA GLU A 408 10.17 20.74 20.21
C GLU A 408 11.19 21.57 19.39
N GLN A 409 11.60 21.08 18.20
CA GLN A 409 12.34 21.84 17.17
C GLN A 409 13.84 22.08 17.40
N THR A 410 14.60 21.07 17.82
CA THR A 410 16.08 21.15 17.84
C THR A 410 16.71 20.08 16.95
N GLU A 411 17.89 20.36 16.40
CA GLU A 411 18.70 19.36 15.67
C GLU A 411 18.97 18.13 16.54
N LYS A 412 19.20 18.33 17.84
CA LYS A 412 19.38 17.27 18.83
C LYS A 412 18.16 16.36 18.92
N ASP A 413 16.96 16.93 18.92
CA ASP A 413 15.74 16.13 18.98
C ASP A 413 15.47 15.40 17.66
N ALA A 414 15.86 15.98 16.52
CA ALA A 414 15.85 15.28 15.24
C ALA A 414 16.78 14.05 15.27
N HIS A 415 18.02 14.18 15.75
CA HIS A 415 18.92 13.03 15.93
C HIS A 415 18.33 11.96 16.87
N LYS A 416 17.75 12.35 18.01
CA LYS A 416 17.09 11.38 18.91
C LYS A 416 15.97 10.61 18.21
N LEU A 417 15.14 11.28 17.42
CA LEU A 417 14.05 10.64 16.67
C LEU A 417 14.59 9.70 15.59
N ILE A 418 15.60 10.14 14.83
CA ILE A 418 16.29 9.31 13.83
C ILE A 418 16.82 8.02 14.47
N HIS A 419 17.52 8.12 15.60
CA HIS A 419 18.09 6.94 16.29
C HIS A 419 17.04 6.12 17.06
N ALA A 420 15.89 6.70 17.42
CA ALA A 420 14.73 5.94 17.88
C ALA A 420 14.10 5.11 16.74
N GLY A 421 14.42 5.40 15.48
CA GLY A 421 14.00 4.60 14.32
C GLY A 421 12.59 4.92 13.81
N VAL A 422 12.06 6.12 14.13
CA VAL A 422 10.71 6.51 13.69
C VAL A 422 10.59 6.58 12.16
N ASP A 423 9.40 6.39 11.62
CA ASP A 423 9.14 6.50 10.18
C ASP A 423 8.81 7.93 9.74
N GLY A 424 8.44 8.80 10.69
CA GLY A 424 8.12 10.20 10.43
C GLY A 424 8.57 11.11 11.56
N ILE A 425 9.07 12.30 11.21
CA ILE A 425 9.41 13.36 12.14
C ILE A 425 8.47 14.53 11.92
N ILE A 426 7.63 14.80 12.91
CA ILE A 426 6.81 16.01 12.97
C ILE A 426 7.67 17.12 13.58
N SER A 427 8.05 18.07 12.74
CA SER A 427 8.85 19.23 13.12
C SER A 427 8.14 20.53 12.73
N LYS A 428 8.12 21.51 13.64
CA LYS A 428 7.65 22.86 13.31
C LYS A 428 8.73 23.71 12.62
N ASP A 429 10.00 23.29 12.70
CA ASP A 429 11.08 23.81 11.86
C ASP A 429 11.80 22.65 11.13
N PRO A 430 11.39 22.33 9.90
CA PRO A 430 12.01 21.24 9.15
C PRO A 430 13.50 21.49 8.86
N THR A 431 13.98 22.74 8.88
CA THR A 431 15.40 23.04 8.59
C THR A 431 16.35 22.32 9.55
N THR A 432 16.00 22.20 10.83
CA THR A 432 16.80 21.43 11.81
C THR A 432 16.88 19.94 11.49
N THR A 433 15.80 19.36 10.95
CA THR A 433 15.77 17.95 10.53
C THR A 433 16.62 17.73 9.29
N LEU A 434 16.55 18.66 8.32
CA LEU A 434 17.38 18.65 7.13
C LEU A 434 18.87 18.75 7.46
N LEU A 435 19.25 19.62 8.42
CA LEU A 435 20.62 19.72 8.91
C LEU A 435 21.11 18.41 9.52
N ALA A 436 20.26 17.70 10.28
CA ALA A 436 20.61 16.39 10.81
C ALA A 436 20.83 15.34 9.70
N TYR A 437 19.99 15.32 8.66
CA TYR A 437 20.06 14.35 7.56
C TYR A 437 21.36 14.41 6.75
N ASN A 438 21.96 15.59 6.66
CA ASN A 438 23.23 15.82 5.95
C ASN A 438 24.47 15.36 6.73
N GLN A 439 24.30 14.81 7.94
CA GLN A 439 25.41 14.42 8.83
C GLN A 439 25.71 12.92 8.84
N TYR A 440 25.08 12.14 7.98
CA TYR A 440 25.28 10.68 7.91
C TYR A 440 26.09 10.28 6.67
N PRO A 441 27.01 9.30 6.77
CA PRO A 441 27.72 8.74 5.63
C PRO A 441 26.80 7.87 4.76
N GLU A 442 27.17 7.60 3.51
CA GLU A 442 26.44 6.70 2.61
C GLU A 442 26.18 5.32 3.22
N ASN A 443 25.11 4.65 2.76
CA ASN A 443 24.71 3.31 3.20
C ASN A 443 24.53 3.20 4.73
N THR A 444 23.97 4.24 5.36
CA THR A 444 23.77 4.26 6.82
C THR A 444 22.44 3.61 7.20
N PHE A 445 22.52 2.63 8.09
CA PHE A 445 21.43 2.22 8.96
C PHE A 445 21.53 2.93 10.31
N VAL A 446 20.38 3.35 10.83
CA VAL A 446 20.25 3.85 12.21
C VAL A 446 19.65 2.77 13.12
N GLN A 447 18.86 1.88 12.51
CA GLN A 447 18.43 0.61 13.07
C GLN A 447 18.40 -0.45 11.96
N ARG A 448 18.67 -1.70 12.34
CA ARG A 448 18.46 -2.85 11.48
C ARG A 448 16.96 -3.02 11.15
N PRO A 449 16.59 -3.40 9.91
CA PRO A 449 15.22 -3.75 9.55
C PRO A 449 14.64 -4.87 10.41
N ILE A 450 13.31 -4.88 10.56
CA ILE A 450 12.54 -6.00 11.14
C ILE A 450 12.70 -7.25 10.27
N VAL A 451 12.94 -8.41 10.86
CA VAL A 451 13.15 -9.67 10.13
C VAL A 451 12.08 -10.69 10.46
N ALA A 452 11.35 -11.10 9.43
CA ALA A 452 10.38 -12.19 9.51
C ALA A 452 11.01 -13.49 8.97
N ALA A 453 11.08 -14.49 9.85
CA ALA A 453 11.63 -15.80 9.57
C ALA A 453 10.55 -16.66 8.87
N HIS A 454 10.67 -16.79 7.55
CA HIS A 454 9.69 -17.46 6.70
C HIS A 454 9.62 -18.94 7.04
N ARG A 455 8.45 -19.43 7.50
CA ARG A 455 8.25 -20.84 7.93
C ARG A 455 9.27 -21.33 8.95
N GLY A 456 9.76 -20.44 9.82
CA GLY A 456 10.94 -20.68 10.62
C GLY A 456 12.21 -20.27 9.86
N VAL A 457 13.13 -21.20 9.58
CA VAL A 457 14.36 -20.89 8.83
C VAL A 457 14.72 -22.03 7.87
N PRO A 458 14.03 -22.18 6.72
CA PRO A 458 14.22 -23.28 5.78
C PRO A 458 15.65 -23.41 5.23
N SER A 459 16.50 -22.40 5.36
CA SER A 459 17.92 -22.52 5.04
C SER A 459 18.71 -23.39 6.03
N LEU A 460 18.20 -23.62 7.24
CA LEU A 460 18.91 -24.28 8.35
C LEU A 460 18.15 -25.44 9.02
N ALA A 461 16.82 -25.48 8.89
CA ALA A 461 15.96 -26.47 9.52
C ALA A 461 14.72 -26.74 8.64
N PRO A 462 14.06 -27.91 8.77
CA PRO A 462 12.84 -28.20 8.00
C PRO A 462 11.77 -27.12 8.22
N GLU A 463 11.20 -26.63 7.11
CA GLU A 463 10.17 -25.59 7.15
C GLU A 463 8.97 -26.02 8.00
N ASN A 464 8.34 -25.06 8.69
CA ASN A 464 7.07 -25.27 9.38
C ASN A 464 7.12 -26.37 10.48
N THR A 465 8.26 -26.49 11.17
CA THR A 465 8.48 -27.44 12.29
C THR A 465 8.85 -26.70 13.57
N MET A 466 8.62 -27.33 14.73
CA MET A 466 9.00 -26.76 16.02
C MET A 466 10.51 -26.48 16.12
N VAL A 467 11.35 -27.37 15.59
CA VAL A 467 12.80 -27.15 15.54
C VAL A 467 13.18 -25.92 14.69
N GLY A 468 12.52 -25.73 13.54
CA GLY A 468 12.72 -24.56 12.69
C GLY A 468 12.33 -23.26 13.38
N TYR A 469 11.22 -23.25 14.13
CA TYR A 469 10.79 -22.08 14.88
C TYR A 469 11.70 -21.75 16.06
N TRP A 470 12.15 -22.75 16.82
CA TRP A 470 13.12 -22.51 17.89
C TRP A 470 14.46 -22.02 17.35
N LYS A 471 14.87 -22.48 16.15
CA LYS A 471 16.04 -21.95 15.45
C LYS A 471 15.85 -20.48 15.05
N ALA A 472 14.71 -20.13 14.44
CA ALA A 472 14.36 -18.75 14.08
C ALA A 472 14.38 -17.84 15.30
N TYR A 473 13.72 -18.29 16.38
CA TYR A 473 13.76 -17.61 17.67
C TYR A 473 15.21 -17.43 18.11
N GLY A 474 15.99 -18.50 18.25
CA GLY A 474 17.39 -18.42 18.70
C GLY A 474 18.30 -17.49 17.88
N LEU A 475 18.05 -17.34 16.57
CA LEU A 475 18.79 -16.39 15.72
C LEU A 475 18.42 -14.93 15.97
N GLY A 476 17.33 -14.64 16.69
CA GLY A 476 16.89 -13.26 16.93
C GLY A 476 15.87 -12.75 15.91
N ALA A 477 15.10 -13.65 15.28
CA ALA A 477 13.97 -13.24 14.46
C ALA A 477 12.99 -12.36 15.25
N ASP A 478 12.56 -11.27 14.65
CA ASP A 478 11.56 -10.35 15.21
C ASP A 478 10.15 -10.92 15.03
N LEU A 479 9.92 -11.54 13.87
CA LEU A 479 8.71 -12.29 13.54
C LEU A 479 9.04 -13.72 13.13
N ILE A 480 8.17 -14.67 13.50
CA ILE A 480 8.17 -16.02 12.93
C ILE A 480 6.91 -16.17 12.09
N GLU A 481 7.10 -16.44 10.80
CA GLU A 481 6.03 -16.65 9.84
C GLU A 481 5.71 -18.15 9.73
N THR A 482 4.42 -18.47 9.53
CA THR A 482 3.93 -19.86 9.46
C THR A 482 2.66 -19.95 8.63
N ASP A 483 2.40 -21.16 8.11
CA ASP A 483 1.22 -21.46 7.29
C ASP A 483 0.22 -22.36 8.04
N VAL A 484 -1.05 -21.98 8.10
CA VAL A 484 -2.11 -22.77 8.78
C VAL A 484 -3.08 -23.39 7.78
N ARG A 485 -3.37 -24.67 7.99
CA ARG A 485 -4.36 -25.48 7.25
C ARG A 485 -5.24 -26.30 8.19
N MET A 486 -6.35 -26.81 7.66
CA MET A 486 -7.27 -27.68 8.40
C MET A 486 -7.20 -29.14 7.93
N THR A 487 -7.18 -30.05 8.91
CA THR A 487 -7.28 -31.51 8.73
C THR A 487 -8.73 -31.97 8.51
N LYS A 488 -8.91 -33.23 8.12
CA LYS A 488 -10.22 -33.86 7.86
C LYS A 488 -11.17 -33.82 9.08
N ASP A 489 -10.62 -34.00 10.27
CA ASP A 489 -11.32 -33.98 11.56
C ASP A 489 -11.32 -32.58 12.20
N GLY A 490 -10.99 -31.55 11.42
CA GLY A 490 -11.20 -30.15 11.77
C GLY A 490 -10.10 -29.53 12.63
N HIS A 491 -8.99 -30.22 12.91
CA HIS A 491 -7.86 -29.64 13.66
C HIS A 491 -6.99 -28.73 12.79
N LEU A 492 -6.51 -27.63 13.37
CA LEU A 492 -5.56 -26.72 12.73
C LEU A 492 -4.14 -27.27 12.83
N VAL A 493 -3.47 -27.41 11.70
CA VAL A 493 -2.09 -27.86 11.58
C VAL A 493 -1.26 -26.83 10.81
N ILE A 494 0.04 -26.89 11.05
CA ILE A 494 1.00 -26.03 10.37
C ILE A 494 1.51 -26.74 9.12
N MET A 495 1.17 -26.22 7.94
CA MET A 495 1.68 -26.74 6.67
C MET A 495 1.45 -25.77 5.51
N HIS A 496 2.50 -25.55 4.71
CA HIS A 496 2.40 -24.69 3.54
C HIS A 496 1.55 -25.29 2.41
N ASP A 497 1.91 -26.50 1.99
CA ASP A 497 1.33 -27.16 0.83
C ASP A 497 -0.06 -27.73 1.16
N ASN A 498 -0.93 -27.83 0.16
CA ASN A 498 -2.23 -28.51 0.32
C ASN A 498 -2.09 -30.03 0.51
N THR A 499 -0.89 -30.58 0.28
CA THR A 499 -0.56 -32.00 0.46
C THR A 499 0.66 -32.15 1.36
N VAL A 500 0.75 -33.30 2.04
CA VAL A 500 1.90 -33.63 2.90
C VAL A 500 3.14 -34.08 2.11
N ASN A 501 3.02 -34.22 0.79
CA ASN A 501 3.95 -34.96 -0.07
C ASN A 501 5.36 -34.36 -0.12
N ARG A 502 5.50 -33.03 -0.18
CA ARG A 502 6.82 -32.40 -0.39
C ARG A 502 7.68 -32.43 0.87
N THR A 503 7.08 -32.15 2.02
CA THR A 503 7.80 -31.90 3.28
C THR A 503 7.77 -33.07 4.25
N THR A 504 7.00 -34.13 3.97
CA THR A 504 6.92 -35.30 4.86
C THR A 504 7.17 -36.61 4.13
N ASN A 505 7.36 -37.71 4.86
CA ASN A 505 7.40 -39.07 4.29
C ASN A 505 6.02 -39.63 3.85
N GLY A 506 4.93 -38.89 4.03
CA GLY A 506 3.58 -39.31 3.64
C GLY A 506 3.15 -38.84 2.26
N THR A 507 1.91 -39.20 1.89
CA THR A 507 1.24 -38.71 0.68
C THR A 507 -0.25 -38.43 0.95
N GLY A 508 -0.82 -37.42 0.30
CA GLY A 508 -2.24 -37.09 0.36
C GLY A 508 -2.49 -35.62 0.70
N ALA A 509 -3.72 -35.18 0.48
CA ALA A 509 -4.16 -33.84 0.85
C ALA A 509 -4.29 -33.72 2.37
N VAL A 510 -3.88 -32.58 2.94
CA VAL A 510 -4.02 -32.29 4.39
C VAL A 510 -5.48 -32.42 4.83
N SER A 511 -6.41 -31.91 4.00
CA SER A 511 -7.86 -31.99 4.24
C SER A 511 -8.45 -33.40 4.14
N SER A 512 -7.68 -34.40 3.70
CA SER A 512 -8.10 -35.80 3.62
C SER A 512 -7.55 -36.68 4.76
N LEU A 513 -6.67 -36.13 5.59
CA LEU A 513 -6.03 -36.84 6.70
C LEU A 513 -6.53 -36.27 8.03
N THR A 514 -6.73 -37.15 9.01
CA THR A 514 -6.98 -36.77 10.41
C THR A 514 -5.73 -36.22 11.07
N LEU A 515 -5.87 -35.52 12.18
CA LEU A 515 -4.72 -35.08 12.97
C LEU A 515 -3.84 -36.27 13.40
N GLU A 516 -4.45 -37.38 13.81
CA GLU A 516 -3.73 -38.59 14.21
C GLU A 516 -2.83 -39.12 13.08
N GLU A 517 -3.36 -39.22 11.86
CA GLU A 517 -2.62 -39.68 10.68
C GLU A 517 -1.48 -38.72 10.33
N ILE A 518 -1.74 -37.41 10.29
CA ILE A 518 -0.71 -36.40 9.99
C ILE A 518 0.42 -36.42 11.02
N ARG A 519 0.09 -36.65 12.29
CA ARG A 519 1.08 -36.70 13.39
C ARG A 519 1.99 -37.92 13.33
N GLN A 520 1.63 -38.98 12.60
CA GLN A 520 2.53 -40.11 12.37
C GLN A 520 3.63 -39.79 11.35
N LEU A 521 3.41 -38.80 10.48
CA LEU A 521 4.37 -38.42 9.45
C LEU A 521 5.64 -37.80 10.05
N ASP A 522 6.73 -37.92 9.30
CA ASP A 522 8.03 -37.33 9.59
C ASP A 522 8.23 -36.11 8.68
N ALA A 523 8.20 -34.92 9.28
CA ALA A 523 8.33 -33.62 8.61
C ALA A 523 9.79 -33.14 8.50
N GLY A 524 10.77 -33.89 9.01
CA GLY A 524 12.19 -33.51 8.99
C GLY A 524 13.06 -34.39 8.11
N ILE A 525 12.71 -35.67 7.91
CA ILE A 525 13.54 -36.64 7.18
C ILE A 525 13.85 -36.24 5.74
N LYS A 526 12.92 -35.52 5.08
CA LYS A 526 13.13 -35.01 3.71
C LYS A 526 14.05 -33.80 3.64
N PHE A 527 14.24 -33.09 4.75
CA PHE A 527 15.22 -32.02 4.83
C PHE A 527 16.63 -32.59 4.99
N ASN A 528 16.86 -33.39 6.03
CA ASN A 528 17.98 -34.32 6.16
C ASN A 528 17.77 -35.29 7.33
N SER A 529 18.62 -36.32 7.45
CA SER A 529 18.49 -37.37 8.46
C SER A 529 18.69 -36.92 9.91
N THR A 530 19.34 -35.79 10.17
CA THR A 530 19.53 -35.25 11.54
C THR A 530 18.21 -34.76 12.14
N PHE A 531 17.22 -34.41 11.29
CA PHE A 531 15.88 -34.00 11.71
C PHE A 531 14.84 -35.12 11.63
N ALA A 532 15.27 -36.38 11.49
CA ALA A 532 14.36 -37.51 11.49
C ALA A 532 13.53 -37.55 12.79
N GLY A 533 12.23 -37.77 12.65
CA GLY A 533 11.26 -37.83 13.73
C GLY A 533 10.54 -36.52 14.03
N GLU A 534 10.94 -35.39 13.42
CA GLU A 534 10.20 -34.13 13.54
C GLU A 534 8.76 -34.31 13.07
N LYS A 535 7.82 -33.73 13.82
CA LYS A 535 6.38 -33.87 13.57
C LYS A 535 5.82 -32.62 12.92
N VAL A 536 4.74 -32.80 12.16
CA VAL A 536 3.88 -31.67 11.75
C VAL A 536 3.27 -31.07 13.03
N PRO A 537 3.53 -29.79 13.35
CA PRO A 537 2.97 -29.15 14.53
C PRO A 537 1.48 -28.85 14.34
N THR A 538 0.73 -28.89 15.44
CA THR A 538 -0.58 -28.22 15.49
C THR A 538 -0.38 -26.71 15.63
N PHE A 539 -1.37 -25.93 15.19
CA PHE A 539 -1.36 -24.48 15.41
C PHE A 539 -1.30 -24.14 16.91
N ARG A 540 -2.06 -24.86 17.74
CA ARG A 540 -2.06 -24.70 19.19
C ARG A 540 -0.71 -24.97 19.85
N GLU A 541 -0.01 -26.04 19.45
CA GLU A 541 1.34 -26.36 19.96
C GLU A 541 2.31 -25.21 19.67
N PHE A 542 2.27 -24.65 18.46
CA PHE A 542 3.09 -23.51 18.06
C PHE A 542 2.78 -22.25 18.88
N LEU A 543 1.50 -21.88 19.00
CA LEU A 543 1.10 -20.74 19.82
C LEU A 543 1.56 -20.89 21.27
N GLN A 544 1.36 -22.07 21.87
CA GLN A 544 1.77 -22.35 23.25
C GLN A 544 3.29 -22.24 23.45
N ALA A 545 4.09 -22.70 22.49
CA ALA A 545 5.54 -22.66 22.57
C ALA A 545 6.11 -21.23 22.62
N PHE A 546 5.47 -20.30 21.91
CA PHE A 546 5.94 -18.91 21.79
C PHE A 546 5.13 -17.90 22.60
N LYS A 547 4.06 -18.32 23.29
CA LYS A 547 3.26 -17.44 24.15
C LYS A 547 4.13 -16.66 25.14
N GLY A 548 4.03 -15.33 25.10
CA GLY A 548 4.74 -14.43 26.01
C GLY A 548 6.24 -14.30 25.75
N LYS A 549 6.76 -14.93 24.70
CA LYS A 549 8.14 -14.74 24.23
C LYS A 549 8.25 -13.45 23.44
N ASP A 550 9.45 -12.87 23.45
CA ASP A 550 9.78 -11.70 22.64
C ASP A 550 9.99 -12.08 21.16
N VAL A 551 8.87 -12.32 20.48
CA VAL A 551 8.72 -12.58 19.04
C VAL A 551 7.24 -12.41 18.67
N VAL A 552 6.96 -11.82 17.52
CA VAL A 552 5.59 -11.75 16.97
C VAL A 552 5.36 -12.91 16.00
N LEU A 553 4.17 -13.49 16.00
CA LEU A 553 3.83 -14.61 15.11
C LEU A 553 3.03 -14.08 13.92
N LEU A 554 3.53 -14.30 12.72
CA LEU A 554 2.88 -13.92 11.47
C LEU A 554 2.22 -15.15 10.85
N ILE A 555 0.89 -15.22 10.93
CA ILE A 555 0.13 -16.42 10.60
C ILE A 555 -0.49 -16.25 9.21
N GLU A 556 -0.03 -17.03 8.22
CA GLU A 556 -0.67 -17.13 6.92
C GLU A 556 -1.84 -18.13 6.96
N LEU A 557 -3.04 -17.67 6.58
CA LEU A 557 -4.19 -18.54 6.35
C LEU A 557 -4.16 -19.08 4.92
N LYS A 558 -3.95 -20.39 4.78
CA LYS A 558 -3.92 -21.06 3.47
C LYS A 558 -5.28 -21.55 2.99
N ASP A 559 -6.18 -21.83 3.92
CA ASP A 559 -7.54 -22.33 3.67
C ASP A 559 -8.56 -21.26 4.07
N VAL A 560 -9.70 -21.22 3.37
CA VAL A 560 -10.86 -20.40 3.73
C VAL A 560 -11.78 -21.21 4.65
N GLY A 561 -12.49 -20.54 5.57
CA GLY A 561 -13.40 -21.19 6.52
C GLY A 561 -12.74 -21.63 7.82
N ILE A 562 -11.46 -21.27 8.01
CA ILE A 562 -10.67 -21.60 9.20
C ILE A 562 -10.58 -20.41 10.18
N GLU A 563 -11.05 -19.23 9.76
CA GLU A 563 -10.81 -17.94 10.41
C GLU A 563 -11.33 -17.91 11.85
N GLU A 564 -12.54 -18.41 12.08
CA GLU A 564 -13.18 -18.45 13.41
C GLU A 564 -12.37 -19.31 14.38
N LYS A 565 -11.94 -20.49 13.95
CA LYS A 565 -11.14 -21.40 14.78
C LYS A 565 -9.74 -20.86 15.07
N VAL A 566 -9.11 -20.21 14.10
CA VAL A 566 -7.81 -19.55 14.30
C VAL A 566 -7.93 -18.44 15.34
N VAL A 567 -8.92 -17.56 15.20
CA VAL A 567 -9.18 -16.48 16.17
C VAL A 567 -9.46 -17.06 17.55
N GLU A 568 -10.29 -18.09 17.64
CA GLU A 568 -10.62 -18.76 18.90
C GLU A 568 -9.36 -19.29 19.61
N GLU A 569 -8.47 -19.99 18.92
CA GLU A 569 -7.24 -20.52 19.54
C GLU A 569 -6.28 -19.40 19.99
N ILE A 570 -6.18 -18.30 19.23
CA ILE A 570 -5.40 -17.11 19.61
C ILE A 570 -5.98 -16.45 20.87
N GLU A 571 -7.30 -16.27 20.92
CA GLU A 571 -8.00 -15.64 22.04
C GLU A 571 -7.95 -16.47 23.31
N GLN A 572 -8.19 -17.78 23.23
CA GLN A 572 -8.09 -18.70 24.36
C GLN A 572 -6.70 -18.67 24.99
N LEU A 573 -5.66 -18.41 24.20
CA LEU A 573 -4.29 -18.25 24.68
C LEU A 573 -3.93 -16.82 25.06
N GLY A 574 -4.80 -15.83 24.84
CA GLY A 574 -4.56 -14.42 25.16
C GLY A 574 -3.47 -13.78 24.30
N MET A 575 -3.29 -14.23 23.06
CA MET A 575 -2.17 -13.86 22.19
C MET A 575 -2.51 -12.80 21.13
N THR A 576 -3.67 -12.14 21.24
CA THR A 576 -4.13 -11.11 20.29
C THR A 576 -3.10 -10.02 20.01
N ASN A 577 -2.26 -9.66 20.99
CA ASN A 577 -1.19 -8.66 20.85
C ASN A 577 0.16 -9.19 20.37
N GLN A 578 0.28 -10.50 20.17
CA GLN A 578 1.51 -11.17 19.75
C GLN A 578 1.34 -11.81 18.35
N VAL A 579 0.17 -11.71 17.75
CA VAL A 579 -0.16 -12.33 16.47
C VAL A 579 -0.53 -11.28 15.43
N LEU A 580 -0.03 -11.45 14.22
CA LEU A 580 -0.51 -10.83 13.00
C LEU A 580 -1.03 -11.92 12.06
N ILE A 581 -2.07 -11.62 11.29
CA ILE A 581 -2.64 -12.57 10.33
C ILE A 581 -2.46 -12.06 8.91
N GLN A 582 -2.09 -12.93 7.98
CA GLN A 582 -2.00 -12.62 6.57
C GLN A 582 -2.63 -13.69 5.68
N SER A 583 -2.97 -13.34 4.44
CA SER A 583 -3.48 -14.28 3.45
C SER A 583 -3.48 -13.66 2.06
N PHE A 584 -3.42 -14.50 1.02
CA PHE A 584 -3.76 -14.12 -0.36
C PHE A 584 -5.28 -14.04 -0.56
N ASN A 585 -6.05 -14.67 0.31
CA ASN A 585 -7.50 -14.68 0.21
C ASN A 585 -8.08 -13.43 0.89
N LEU A 586 -8.67 -12.55 0.08
CA LEU A 586 -9.28 -11.32 0.59
C LEU A 586 -10.44 -11.61 1.55
N SER A 587 -11.28 -12.60 1.26
CA SER A 587 -12.44 -12.91 2.12
C SER A 587 -11.99 -13.36 3.52
N SER A 588 -10.87 -14.07 3.63
CA SER A 588 -10.26 -14.40 4.92
C SER A 588 -9.78 -13.15 5.66
N ILE A 589 -9.13 -12.20 4.97
CA ILE A 589 -8.70 -10.93 5.58
C ILE A 589 -9.89 -10.11 6.09
N GLN A 590 -10.97 -10.01 5.29
CA GLN A 590 -12.19 -9.32 5.69
C GLN A 590 -12.85 -10.00 6.89
N LYS A 591 -12.99 -11.33 6.86
CA LYS A 591 -13.58 -12.11 7.93
C LYS A 591 -12.79 -12.00 9.24
N ILE A 592 -11.45 -12.02 9.18
CA ILE A 592 -10.61 -11.80 10.37
C ILE A 592 -10.83 -10.39 10.95
N HIS A 593 -10.93 -9.36 10.10
CA HIS A 593 -11.22 -8.01 10.57
C HIS A 593 -12.61 -7.91 11.24
N GLU A 594 -13.61 -8.63 10.74
CA GLU A 594 -14.94 -8.70 11.37
C GLU A 594 -14.91 -9.42 12.72
N LEU A 595 -14.18 -10.54 12.81
CA LEU A 595 -14.09 -11.35 14.02
C LEU A 595 -13.27 -10.68 15.12
N LYS A 596 -12.12 -10.08 14.77
CA LYS A 596 -11.18 -9.55 15.75
C LYS A 596 -10.39 -8.34 15.25
N GLN A 597 -10.95 -7.15 15.44
CA GLN A 597 -10.36 -5.89 14.99
C GLN A 597 -9.03 -5.51 15.67
N GLU A 598 -8.70 -6.09 16.83
CA GLU A 598 -7.42 -5.84 17.51
C GLU A 598 -6.22 -6.55 16.84
N ILE A 599 -6.46 -7.60 16.05
CA ILE A 599 -5.39 -8.34 15.35
C ILE A 599 -4.97 -7.55 14.11
N GLY A 600 -3.66 -7.31 13.98
CA GLY A 600 -3.12 -6.69 12.78
C GLY A 600 -3.18 -7.65 11.60
N ILE A 601 -3.66 -7.16 10.45
CA ILE A 601 -3.80 -7.95 9.22
C ILE A 601 -2.86 -7.46 8.11
N GLY A 602 -2.44 -8.39 7.26
CA GLY A 602 -1.66 -8.15 6.05
C GLY A 602 -2.26 -8.88 4.84
N PHE A 603 -2.26 -8.23 3.68
CA PHE A 603 -2.72 -8.81 2.42
C PHE A 603 -1.53 -9.22 1.56
N LEU A 604 -1.45 -10.51 1.22
CA LEU A 604 -0.40 -11.06 0.37
C LEU A 604 -0.77 -10.89 -1.10
N TYR A 605 0.20 -10.47 -1.92
CA TYR A 605 -0.01 -10.36 -3.37
C TYR A 605 1.29 -10.50 -4.17
N SER A 606 1.14 -10.80 -5.45
CA SER A 606 2.23 -10.80 -6.43
C SER A 606 1.69 -10.27 -7.75
N THR A 607 2.33 -9.23 -8.28
CA THR A 607 1.99 -8.58 -9.55
C THR A 607 3.24 -8.08 -10.25
N GLY A 608 3.17 -7.91 -11.57
CA GLY A 608 4.21 -7.21 -12.32
C GLY A 608 4.29 -5.73 -11.94
N VAL A 609 5.49 -5.17 -12.05
CA VAL A 609 5.76 -3.74 -11.87
C VAL A 609 5.51 -3.01 -13.20
N PRO A 610 4.75 -1.90 -13.21
CA PRO A 610 4.57 -1.11 -14.43
C PRO A 610 5.91 -0.56 -14.98
N GLY A 611 6.01 -0.47 -16.30
CA GLY A 611 7.24 -0.05 -16.98
C GLY A 611 7.54 1.45 -16.92
N THR A 612 6.53 2.30 -16.71
CA THR A 612 6.67 3.77 -16.64
C THR A 612 6.57 4.28 -15.21
N LYS A 613 7.22 5.41 -14.91
CA LYS A 613 7.14 6.06 -13.59
C LYS A 613 5.70 6.39 -13.20
N GLU A 614 4.93 6.94 -14.14
CA GLU A 614 3.50 7.25 -13.92
C GLU A 614 2.68 6.01 -13.60
N GLY A 615 2.86 4.93 -14.38
CA GLY A 615 2.18 3.65 -14.12
C GLY A 615 2.52 3.08 -12.74
N LYS A 616 3.77 3.19 -12.30
CA LYS A 616 4.18 2.76 -10.96
C LYS A 616 3.54 3.60 -9.85
N LEU A 617 3.41 4.91 -10.03
CA LEU A 617 2.73 5.78 -9.07
C LEU A 617 1.23 5.50 -9.01
N LYS A 618 0.57 5.33 -10.16
CA LYS A 618 -0.83 4.91 -10.25
C LYS A 618 -1.04 3.58 -9.52
N ASN A 619 -0.17 2.60 -9.75
CA ASN A 619 -0.21 1.31 -9.06
C ASN A 619 0.00 1.46 -7.55
N ALA A 620 0.98 2.26 -7.11
CA ALA A 620 1.21 2.49 -5.68
C ALA A 620 0.00 3.13 -4.99
N GLN A 621 -0.65 4.12 -5.61
CA GLN A 621 -1.88 4.72 -5.11
C GLN A 621 -3.03 3.71 -5.04
N GLN A 622 -3.24 2.93 -6.10
CA GLN A 622 -4.29 1.91 -6.16
C GLN A 622 -4.11 0.86 -5.05
N MET A 623 -2.88 0.36 -4.89
CA MET A 623 -2.53 -0.58 -3.83
C MET A 623 -2.74 0.03 -2.44
N LEU A 624 -2.34 1.29 -2.24
CA LEU A 624 -2.55 1.97 -0.98
C LEU A 624 -4.04 2.13 -0.65
N ASN A 625 -4.86 2.52 -1.61
CA ASN A 625 -6.30 2.66 -1.43
C ASN A 625 -6.93 1.34 -1.00
N TYR A 626 -6.48 0.23 -1.61
CA TYR A 626 -6.88 -1.12 -1.24
C TYR A 626 -6.47 -1.44 0.20
N ALA A 627 -5.21 -1.19 0.56
CA ALA A 627 -4.67 -1.40 1.91
C ALA A 627 -5.41 -0.59 2.98
N ALA A 628 -5.65 0.70 2.72
CA ALA A 628 -6.32 1.62 3.63
C ALA A 628 -7.78 1.21 3.90
N THR A 629 -8.48 0.76 2.84
CA THR A 629 -9.86 0.25 2.93
C THR A 629 -9.96 -0.96 3.83
N LEU A 630 -9.00 -1.88 3.71
CA LEU A 630 -8.96 -3.11 4.52
C LEU A 630 -8.32 -2.91 5.90
N ASN A 631 -7.66 -1.77 6.14
CA ASN A 631 -6.73 -1.59 7.24
C ASN A 631 -5.63 -2.67 7.29
N ALA A 632 -5.16 -3.09 6.12
CA ALA A 632 -4.16 -4.13 5.96
C ALA A 632 -2.78 -3.54 5.64
N THR A 633 -1.72 -4.23 6.07
CA THR A 633 -0.41 -4.06 5.44
C THR A 633 -0.36 -4.78 4.10
N LEU A 634 0.52 -4.34 3.21
CA LEU A 634 0.69 -4.93 1.88
C LEU A 634 1.95 -5.77 1.85
N ASN A 635 1.79 -7.08 1.77
CA ASN A 635 2.89 -8.02 1.83
C ASN A 635 3.14 -8.61 0.43
N ALA A 636 3.88 -7.86 -0.37
CA ALA A 636 4.18 -8.21 -1.76
C ALA A 636 5.31 -9.25 -1.91
N SER A 637 5.26 -10.02 -2.99
CA SER A 637 6.47 -10.63 -3.56
C SER A 637 7.49 -9.52 -3.88
N TYR A 638 8.78 -9.73 -3.60
CA TYR A 638 9.81 -8.70 -3.78
C TYR A 638 9.97 -8.27 -5.25
N GLY A 639 9.61 -9.16 -6.19
CA GLY A 639 9.57 -8.86 -7.63
C GLY A 639 8.45 -7.89 -8.03
N SER A 640 7.50 -7.61 -7.12
CA SER A 640 6.42 -6.65 -7.29
C SER A 640 6.76 -5.26 -6.78
N LEU A 641 7.96 -5.06 -6.23
CA LEU A 641 8.39 -3.80 -5.62
C LEU A 641 9.09 -2.89 -6.62
N SER A 642 8.81 -1.59 -6.49
CA SER A 642 9.56 -0.50 -7.12
C SER A 642 9.98 0.52 -6.08
N SER A 643 11.01 1.32 -6.38
CA SER A 643 11.42 2.42 -5.49
C SER A 643 10.27 3.41 -5.29
N GLU A 644 9.50 3.67 -6.35
CA GLU A 644 8.31 4.52 -6.28
C GLU A 644 7.27 3.96 -5.29
N PHE A 645 7.02 2.65 -5.30
CA PHE A 645 6.08 2.01 -4.37
C PHE A 645 6.57 2.13 -2.92
N ILE A 646 7.83 1.79 -2.66
CA ILE A 646 8.41 1.81 -1.29
C ILE A 646 8.35 3.23 -0.72
N THR A 647 8.81 4.24 -1.47
CA THR A 647 8.75 5.64 -1.04
C THR A 647 7.31 6.12 -0.86
N TYR A 648 6.40 5.74 -1.77
CA TYR A 648 4.99 6.14 -1.71
C TYR A 648 4.30 5.63 -0.44
N MET A 649 4.59 4.40 -0.03
CA MET A 649 4.08 3.79 1.21
C MET A 649 4.70 4.42 2.46
N ARG A 650 6.03 4.59 2.48
CA ARG A 650 6.75 5.19 3.62
C ARG A 650 6.24 6.59 3.95
N GLN A 651 6.14 7.47 2.95
CA GLN A 651 5.63 8.84 3.12
C GLN A 651 4.22 8.92 3.69
N ARG A 652 3.47 7.82 3.60
CA ARG A 652 2.07 7.72 4.03
C ARG A 652 1.91 6.86 5.28
N GLY A 653 3.00 6.57 5.98
CA GLY A 653 2.99 5.85 7.26
C GLY A 653 2.58 4.38 7.13
N MET A 654 2.83 3.77 5.97
CA MET A 654 2.53 2.35 5.73
C MET A 654 3.82 1.53 5.79
N THR A 655 3.97 0.75 6.87
CA THR A 655 4.99 -0.31 6.95
C THR A 655 4.53 -1.56 6.20
N SER A 656 5.46 -2.37 5.70
CA SER A 656 5.15 -3.59 4.96
C SER A 656 6.10 -4.74 5.30
N LEU A 657 5.70 -5.98 4.96
CA LEU A 657 6.53 -7.17 5.08
C LEU A 657 6.60 -7.89 3.73
N HIS A 658 7.76 -7.93 3.08
CA HIS A 658 7.88 -8.40 1.69
C HIS A 658 8.61 -9.74 1.57
N TRP A 659 8.17 -10.61 0.66
CA TRP A 659 8.59 -12.02 0.60
C TRP A 659 8.98 -12.48 -0.81
N THR A 660 9.54 -13.67 -1.02
CA THR A 660 10.48 -14.29 -0.08
C THR A 660 11.87 -13.99 -0.60
N PHE A 661 12.73 -13.40 0.23
CA PHE A 661 14.12 -13.20 -0.13
C PHE A 661 14.90 -14.51 0.03
N ARG A 662 15.49 -14.98 -1.07
CA ARG A 662 16.39 -16.16 -1.14
C ARG A 662 17.68 -15.88 -1.89
N ASN A 663 17.92 -14.61 -2.21
CA ASN A 663 19.07 -14.12 -2.93
C ASN A 663 19.56 -12.84 -2.25
N GLU A 664 20.84 -12.79 -1.89
CA GLU A 664 21.40 -11.67 -1.13
C GLU A 664 21.34 -10.35 -1.92
N GLN A 665 21.66 -10.37 -3.22
CA GLN A 665 21.61 -9.19 -4.09
C GLN A 665 20.18 -8.62 -4.16
N ALA A 666 19.17 -9.48 -4.32
CA ALA A 666 17.79 -9.03 -4.37
C ALA A 666 17.35 -8.37 -3.05
N LEU A 667 17.84 -8.85 -1.90
CA LEU A 667 17.57 -8.23 -0.61
C LEU A 667 18.34 -6.90 -0.47
N GLU A 668 19.63 -6.88 -0.81
CA GLU A 668 20.46 -5.67 -0.83
C GLU A 668 19.79 -4.56 -1.65
N ASP A 669 19.36 -4.87 -2.89
CA ASP A 669 18.71 -3.93 -3.80
C ASP A 669 17.44 -3.31 -3.22
N GLN A 670 16.68 -4.04 -2.40
CA GLN A 670 15.46 -3.52 -1.77
C GLN A 670 15.78 -2.74 -0.50
N LEU A 671 16.79 -3.14 0.28
CA LEU A 671 17.26 -2.35 1.43
C LEU A 671 17.81 -0.99 0.98
N LEU A 672 18.51 -0.93 -0.15
CA LEU A 672 18.98 0.32 -0.76
C LEU A 672 17.85 1.27 -1.19
N LYS A 673 16.64 0.73 -1.41
CA LYS A 673 15.44 1.52 -1.72
C LYS A 673 14.67 1.95 -0.46
N GLY A 674 15.17 1.63 0.74
CA GLY A 674 14.54 1.95 2.01
C GLY A 674 13.50 0.93 2.47
N MET A 675 13.49 -0.29 1.90
CA MET A 675 12.60 -1.34 2.39
C MET A 675 12.92 -1.70 3.84
N ILE A 676 11.89 -1.74 4.66
CA ILE A 676 11.93 -2.30 6.01
C ILE A 676 10.98 -3.51 6.05
N GLY A 677 11.40 -4.63 6.66
CA GLY A 677 10.55 -5.81 6.81
C GLY A 677 10.71 -6.94 5.78
N PRO A 678 11.91 -7.48 5.51
CA PRO A 678 12.03 -8.70 4.72
C PRO A 678 11.47 -9.95 5.43
N ILE A 679 10.74 -10.76 4.67
CA ILE A 679 10.40 -12.16 4.95
C ILE A 679 11.39 -13.03 4.18
N THR A 680 12.19 -13.83 4.88
CA THR A 680 13.33 -14.56 4.30
C THR A 680 13.48 -15.97 4.88
N ASP A 681 14.01 -16.88 4.07
CA ASP A 681 14.45 -18.22 4.52
C ASP A 681 15.81 -18.18 5.23
N TYR A 682 16.51 -17.06 5.14
CA TYR A 682 17.89 -16.85 5.60
C TYR A 682 17.93 -15.74 6.66
N THR A 683 17.26 -15.95 7.80
CA THR A 683 17.20 -14.99 8.91
C THR A 683 18.57 -14.46 9.33
N GLN A 684 19.58 -15.34 9.34
CA GLN A 684 20.97 -15.06 9.70
C GLN A 684 21.60 -13.93 8.87
N TRP A 685 21.18 -13.74 7.61
CA TRP A 685 21.71 -12.67 6.76
C TRP A 685 21.55 -11.28 7.35
N LEU A 686 20.55 -11.08 8.21
CA LEU A 686 20.30 -9.81 8.86
C LEU A 686 20.55 -9.89 10.36
N THR A 687 20.24 -10.99 11.02
CA THR A 687 20.40 -11.08 12.49
C THR A 687 21.84 -11.18 12.94
N ASP A 688 22.78 -11.55 12.06
CA ASP A 688 24.22 -11.53 12.38
C ASP A 688 24.78 -10.10 12.38
N ALA A 689 24.06 -9.15 11.79
CA ALA A 689 24.44 -7.73 11.79
C ALA A 689 24.03 -7.02 13.09
N PRO A 690 24.83 -6.04 13.55
CA PRO A 690 24.47 -5.23 14.71
C PRO A 690 23.17 -4.44 14.47
N ILE A 691 22.37 -4.25 15.52
CA ILE A 691 21.07 -3.56 15.43
C ILE A 691 21.25 -2.05 15.43
N ARG A 692 22.05 -1.53 16.37
CA ARG A 692 22.33 -0.10 16.56
C ARG A 692 23.60 0.09 17.39
N LEU A 693 24.13 1.30 17.41
CA LEU A 693 25.27 1.66 18.26
C LEU A 693 24.82 2.36 19.55
N GLU A 694 25.54 2.08 20.63
CA GLU A 694 25.38 2.75 21.91
C GLU A 694 26.66 3.45 22.34
N THR A 695 26.49 4.72 22.70
CA THR A 695 27.53 5.54 23.32
C THR A 695 27.19 5.72 24.81
N PRO A 696 28.10 5.40 25.74
CA PRO A 696 27.86 5.56 27.17
C PRO A 696 27.82 7.04 27.59
N ILE A 697 28.31 7.94 26.74
CA ILE A 697 28.34 9.38 26.98
C ILE A 697 27.65 10.12 25.84
N LYS A 698 26.76 11.04 26.19
CA LYS A 698 26.02 11.91 25.26
C LYS A 698 26.58 13.33 25.20
N LYS A 699 27.43 13.69 26.16
CA LYS A 699 28.07 14.99 26.27
C LYS A 699 29.48 14.84 26.83
N ARG A 700 30.41 15.64 26.33
CA ARG A 700 31.80 15.72 26.80
C ARG A 700 32.20 17.18 26.94
N ASN A 701 32.87 17.53 28.03
CA ASN A 701 33.47 18.85 28.21
C ASN A 701 35.00 18.69 28.15
N LEU A 702 35.67 19.52 27.37
CA LEU A 702 37.12 19.53 27.21
C LEU A 702 37.67 20.95 27.33
N LYS A 703 38.97 21.06 27.66
CA LYS A 703 39.74 22.29 27.50
C LYS A 703 40.58 22.20 26.25
N VAL A 704 40.93 23.33 25.66
CA VAL A 704 41.85 23.39 24.52
C VAL A 704 43.14 22.60 24.84
N GLY A 705 43.58 21.78 23.89
CA GLY A 705 44.75 20.90 24.01
C GLY A 705 44.52 19.59 24.76
N LYS A 706 43.34 19.36 25.36
CA LYS A 706 43.01 18.09 26.02
C LYS A 706 42.39 17.09 25.06
N THR A 707 42.54 15.81 25.37
CA THR A 707 42.00 14.69 24.60
C THR A 707 40.96 13.92 25.40
N ALA A 708 40.09 13.21 24.68
CA ALA A 708 39.20 12.22 25.24
C ALA A 708 38.99 11.06 24.28
N THR A 709 39.15 9.85 24.80
CA THR A 709 38.87 8.62 24.09
C THR A 709 37.41 8.22 24.28
N ILE A 710 36.76 7.81 23.19
CA ILE A 710 35.38 7.34 23.16
C ILE A 710 35.39 5.84 22.87
N HIS A 711 34.55 5.10 23.57
CA HIS A 711 34.28 3.71 23.27
C HIS A 711 32.77 3.53 23.12
N ALA A 712 32.35 2.89 22.03
CA ALA A 712 30.98 2.51 21.79
C ALA A 712 30.83 0.99 21.82
N LYS A 713 29.59 0.54 21.92
CA LYS A 713 29.21 -0.86 21.79
C LYS A 713 28.16 -1.01 20.71
N ALA A 714 28.15 -2.15 20.04
CA ALA A 714 27.03 -2.56 19.22
C ALA A 714 25.97 -3.23 20.09
N PHE A 715 24.73 -2.80 19.98
CA PHE A 715 23.57 -3.53 20.48
C PHE A 715 23.19 -4.58 19.43
N VAL A 716 23.14 -5.85 19.80
CA VAL A 716 23.00 -6.98 18.84
C VAL A 716 21.76 -7.83 19.09
N SER A 717 21.09 -7.69 20.23
CA SER A 717 19.88 -8.48 20.53
C SER A 717 18.95 -7.73 21.48
N TYR A 718 17.73 -7.43 21.02
CA TYR A 718 16.64 -6.93 21.88
C TYR A 718 16.31 -7.90 23.00
N ARG A 719 16.23 -9.18 22.66
CA ARG A 719 15.78 -10.23 23.57
C ARG A 719 16.73 -10.50 24.72
N GLU A 720 18.04 -10.46 24.46
CA GLU A 720 19.08 -10.74 25.45
C GLU A 720 19.63 -9.48 26.11
N ASP A 721 19.20 -8.28 25.68
CA ASP A 721 19.85 -6.99 26.01
C ASP A 721 21.38 -7.06 25.80
N LYS A 722 21.80 -7.74 24.72
CA LYS A 722 23.20 -8.08 24.47
C LYS A 722 23.92 -6.96 23.75
N LYS A 723 25.11 -6.63 24.27
CA LYS A 723 26.00 -5.59 23.74
C LYS A 723 27.39 -6.15 23.53
N GLU A 724 27.99 -5.83 22.39
CA GLU A 724 29.31 -6.30 22.00
C GLU A 724 30.28 -5.12 21.83
N ASN A 725 31.55 -5.37 22.16
CA ASN A 725 32.60 -4.39 21.92
C ASN A 725 32.91 -4.34 20.42
N ILE A 726 33.12 -3.14 19.91
CA ILE A 726 33.43 -2.90 18.51
C ILE A 726 34.64 -1.97 18.40
N GLU A 727 35.29 -2.01 17.24
CA GLU A 727 36.17 -0.93 16.86
C GLU A 727 35.35 0.36 16.72
N THR A 728 35.73 1.37 17.50
CA THR A 728 35.04 2.66 17.54
C THR A 728 35.75 3.63 16.62
N THR A 729 35.08 4.10 15.58
CA THR A 729 35.59 5.15 14.71
C THR A 729 34.77 6.41 14.93
N LEU A 730 35.45 7.55 15.11
CA LEU A 730 34.79 8.84 15.25
C LEU A 730 34.84 9.62 13.94
N PHE A 731 33.85 10.47 13.73
CA PHE A 731 33.86 11.46 12.66
C PHE A 731 33.09 12.72 13.07
N VAL A 732 33.36 13.80 12.34
CA VAL A 732 32.70 15.10 12.47
C VAL A 732 32.35 15.58 11.08
N ILE A 733 31.14 16.11 10.92
CA ILE A 733 30.68 16.74 9.68
C ILE A 733 30.47 18.23 9.97
N GLY A 734 30.99 19.11 9.11
CA GLY A 734 31.00 20.56 9.34
C GLY A 734 32.36 21.10 9.80
N ASP A 735 32.37 22.22 10.54
CA ASP A 735 33.60 22.91 10.93
C ASP A 735 34.49 22.07 11.85
N GLN A 736 35.58 21.54 11.29
CA GLN A 736 36.57 20.70 11.98
C GLN A 736 37.57 21.53 12.82
N ASN A 737 37.47 22.86 12.83
CA ASN A 737 38.47 23.70 13.51
C ASN A 737 38.45 23.56 15.05
N ALA A 738 37.34 23.09 15.62
CA ALA A 738 37.19 22.92 17.06
C ALA A 738 37.83 21.62 17.59
N VAL A 739 37.86 20.55 16.79
CA VAL A 739 38.38 19.24 17.19
C VAL A 739 39.17 18.54 16.09
N GLN A 740 40.21 17.82 16.49
CA GLN A 740 40.89 16.85 15.64
C GLN A 740 40.50 15.44 16.08
N ILE A 741 40.18 14.58 15.11
CA ILE A 741 39.81 13.18 15.35
C ILE A 741 40.96 12.26 14.93
N GLU A 742 41.40 11.39 15.84
CA GLU A 742 42.39 10.34 15.58
C GLU A 742 41.83 9.00 16.08
N GLY A 743 41.29 8.19 15.15
CA GLY A 743 40.62 6.93 15.47
C GLY A 743 39.40 7.13 16.39
N ASN A 744 39.52 6.71 17.64
CA ASN A 744 38.50 6.86 18.67
C ASN A 744 38.76 8.00 19.67
N THR A 745 39.75 8.85 19.38
CA THR A 745 40.18 9.94 20.28
C THR A 745 39.84 11.30 19.68
N ILE A 746 39.23 12.14 20.51
CA ILE A 746 38.93 13.55 20.24
C ILE A 746 40.04 14.39 20.87
N LYS A 747 40.62 15.31 20.12
CA LYS A 747 41.53 16.34 20.62
C LYS A 747 40.89 17.71 20.45
N ALA A 748 40.73 18.46 21.54
CA ALA A 748 40.20 19.82 21.51
C ALA A 748 41.25 20.80 20.96
N VAL A 749 40.89 21.57 19.93
CA VAL A 749 41.80 22.49 19.21
C VAL A 749 41.45 23.95 19.47
N SER A 750 40.16 24.30 19.50
CA SER A 750 39.71 25.66 19.79
C SER A 750 38.38 25.66 20.56
N PRO A 751 38.04 26.74 21.30
CA PRO A 751 36.78 26.82 22.04
C PRO A 751 35.56 26.74 21.13
N GLY A 752 34.50 26.09 21.58
CA GLY A 752 33.28 25.93 20.78
C GLY A 752 32.42 24.73 21.19
N LYS A 753 31.42 24.43 20.37
CA LYS A 753 30.57 23.24 20.50
C LYS A 753 30.56 22.48 19.18
N VAL A 754 30.74 21.16 19.25
CA VAL A 754 30.75 20.30 18.07
C VAL A 754 30.04 18.99 18.36
N ASN A 755 29.30 18.47 17.37
CA ASN A 755 28.72 17.14 17.39
C ASN A 755 29.73 16.14 16.83
N VAL A 756 30.15 15.19 17.65
CA VAL A 756 31.04 14.09 17.23
C VAL A 756 30.23 12.81 17.13
N PHE A 757 30.27 12.15 15.99
CA PHE A 757 29.54 10.91 15.74
C PHE A 757 30.44 9.70 15.92
N VAL A 758 29.83 8.60 16.33
CA VAL A 758 30.44 7.28 16.27
C VAL A 758 29.93 6.55 15.04
N LYS A 759 30.83 5.94 14.29
CA LYS A 759 30.54 5.05 13.17
C LYS A 759 31.12 3.67 13.42
N HIS A 760 30.39 2.66 12.98
CA HIS A 760 30.88 1.30 12.83
C HIS A 760 30.55 0.81 11.42
N THR A 761 31.54 0.27 10.71
CA THR A 761 31.36 -0.28 9.37
C THR A 761 31.41 -1.80 9.46
N PHE A 762 30.45 -2.47 8.80
CA PHE A 762 30.29 -3.92 8.85
C PHE A 762 29.85 -4.47 7.49
N SER A 763 30.20 -5.72 7.20
CA SER A 763 29.81 -6.41 5.98
C SER A 763 28.51 -7.19 6.18
N MET A 764 27.57 -7.06 5.25
CA MET A 764 26.31 -7.80 5.23
C MET A 764 25.82 -7.89 3.78
N LEU A 765 25.29 -9.04 3.33
CA LEU A 765 24.80 -9.24 1.96
C LEU A 765 25.84 -8.86 0.87
N GLY A 766 27.11 -9.19 1.09
CA GLY A 766 28.19 -8.89 0.14
C GLY A 766 28.60 -7.41 0.03
N LYS A 767 28.09 -6.53 0.92
CA LYS A 767 28.37 -5.09 0.90
C LYS A 767 28.74 -4.53 2.27
N GLU A 768 29.52 -3.44 2.26
CA GLU A 768 29.82 -2.65 3.45
C GLU A 768 28.69 -1.67 3.78
N TRP A 769 28.24 -1.70 5.03
CA TRP A 769 27.21 -0.82 5.58
C TRP A 769 27.75 -0.05 6.78
N ASN A 770 27.10 1.06 7.11
CA ASN A 770 27.46 1.87 8.27
C ASN A 770 26.33 1.84 9.31
N LEU A 771 26.68 1.63 10.58
CA LEU A 771 25.86 2.08 11.70
C LEU A 771 26.44 3.37 12.27
N VAL A 772 25.56 4.29 12.63
CA VAL A 772 25.92 5.55 13.28
C VAL A 772 25.16 5.68 14.60
N ALA A 773 25.85 6.13 15.65
CA ALA A 773 25.24 6.42 16.95
C ALA A 773 24.74 7.88 17.02
N GLU A 774 23.84 8.15 17.98
CA GLU A 774 23.48 9.54 18.32
C GLU A 774 24.74 10.37 18.63
N PRO A 775 24.82 11.63 18.13
CA PRO A 775 26.00 12.45 18.30
C PRO A 775 26.31 12.73 19.77
N ILE A 776 27.60 12.81 20.06
CA ILE A 776 28.14 13.23 21.34
C ILE A 776 28.38 14.74 21.26
N GLU A 777 27.70 15.51 22.11
CA GLU A 777 27.90 16.96 22.19
C GLU A 777 29.23 17.25 22.91
N VAL A 778 30.23 17.76 22.20
CA VAL A 778 31.52 18.15 22.78
C VAL A 778 31.56 19.66 22.98
N ASN A 779 31.68 20.10 24.23
CA ASN A 779 31.83 21.50 24.60
C ASN A 779 33.30 21.75 24.96
N ILE A 780 33.91 22.76 24.35
CA ILE A 780 35.33 23.08 24.52
C ILE A 780 35.44 24.47 25.12
N SER A 781 36.01 24.54 26.32
CA SER A 781 36.40 25.80 26.94
C SER A 781 37.88 26.09 26.68
N GLU A 782 38.29 27.33 26.96
CA GLU A 782 39.71 27.71 27.01
C GLU A 782 40.55 26.81 27.92
#